data_AF-A0A2T4JEI9-F1
#
_entry.id   AF-A0A2T4JEI9-F1
#
_cell.length_a   1.000
_cell.length_b   1.000
_cell.length_c   1.000
_cell.angle_alpha   90.00
_cell.angle_beta   90.00
_cell.angle_gamma   90.00
#
_symmetry.space_group_name_H-M   'P 1'
#
loop_
_entity.id
_entity.type
_entity.pdbx_description
1 polymer ?
#
loop_
_entity_poly.entity_id
_entity_poly.type
_entity_poly.pdbx_seq_one_letter_code
_entity_poly.pdbx_strand_id
1 'polypeptide(L)'
;MPAGLAARPPAVNLRLPGLPESGGVIGCNRPEFLRRPAYWPQMFQTEIFRFPRRGEARRIAVFSYRYDAHLVPGLIENIRPAVHGYVAWDDRGAAAALSDEPMRRNRLILEAQKLGAAWLLACDPDERFEDRLARRLPEMAAEGEGTLWTVAMREMFDATHYRTDGIWGAKAVMRFFPVSAVGEDLTVPLHAAWVTDAERFRTAASGLNVYHMRMASPVRRRLRRALYAAADPDRQYQRPGYDYLDDERGMRLEPIPEGRGYSPPFVEDCGLWAPDPGRIGQVMPDPPAVRLHFAKRSIERGGHAAAFHALQDLCRAAPEDADLAHACARRALVAGDPQAALELTLPLVRGGKADLHAHLLHALAAARCGRADLAEASLAVLAGGLAGSPVLDWLATACRRATVDFAAPDALWRRWVSDRARLSEGAGLARGARMSVIVLGYQAQPGLAAAVRSLLDQDEAAEIVVVNSGDGDAAAVLGPLAAAVRLIQVEAPLYVGAARNIGVDASRAEYVAFLAGDCTAAPGWVSGRMRRHLAGALSVSTPVLPAETDSLAGIAAHYLHYWGRHPETPDVQRMHFGRSFARWLLEEAGAFPPGLRVNEDGVLNHRADHIGLPVWAPEVLTAHRDPAMLGDLLADERARGMRRADHPPFRGWVGSDKAEAEFSARIATACGHAQSAAARWCGLSPRRLAAVQAMQWLATQAGAAGAIDALERLYEADLAAARAEALRPFSPAAALTEALAAVTADPQDWRKAYLTGLLTAEAEHDDPAPHFRAAMALNPATSGPVAELVRLHRAHGNDAAALAEAEAALLRAPGAAALWALAGAAAEQAGKPDRALAWRRGALALAPDDPKAHLALARLHRQGGNDALASLREDMAADLQARAPVEFDS
;
A
#
# COMPACT_ATOMS: atom_id res chain seq x y z
N MET A 1 -14.57 -71.23 4.66
CA MET A 1 -14.93 -72.65 4.52
C MET A 1 -16.26 -72.77 3.77
N PRO A 2 -16.50 -73.83 2.98
CA PRO A 2 -16.70 -73.59 1.55
C PRO A 2 -17.89 -74.33 0.92
N ALA A 3 -18.15 -73.99 -0.35
CA ALA A 3 -18.83 -74.78 -1.39
C ALA A 3 -20.29 -75.25 -1.13
N GLY A 4 -21.13 -75.45 -2.16
CA GLY A 4 -20.93 -75.22 -3.60
C GLY A 4 -21.41 -76.41 -4.44
N LEU A 5 -22.12 -76.11 -5.53
CA LEU A 5 -22.69 -77.06 -6.52
C LEU A 5 -23.79 -78.01 -6.00
N ALA A 6 -24.67 -78.58 -6.84
CA ALA A 6 -25.31 -78.09 -8.06
C ALA A 6 -26.47 -79.04 -8.50
N ALA A 7 -27.65 -78.51 -8.86
CA ALA A 7 -28.66 -79.19 -9.68
C ALA A 7 -29.68 -78.19 -10.28
N ARG A 8 -30.38 -78.58 -11.37
CA ARG A 8 -31.40 -77.83 -12.14
C ARG A 8 -32.46 -78.82 -12.67
N PRO A 9 -33.62 -78.39 -13.23
CA PRO A 9 -34.40 -77.15 -13.04
C PRO A 9 -35.68 -77.55 -12.25
N PRO A 10 -36.97 -77.37 -12.66
CA PRO A 10 -37.68 -76.37 -13.50
C PRO A 10 -37.44 -74.89 -13.04
N ALA A 11 -38.15 -73.81 -13.41
CA ALA A 11 -39.53 -73.51 -13.91
C ALA A 11 -40.67 -73.67 -12.87
N VAL A 12 -41.85 -73.04 -12.98
CA VAL A 12 -42.37 -72.07 -13.97
C VAL A 12 -42.49 -70.64 -13.37
N ASN A 13 -42.35 -69.65 -14.25
CA ASN A 13 -42.62 -68.20 -14.15
C ASN A 13 -43.92 -67.78 -13.40
N LEU A 14 -44.05 -66.59 -12.78
CA LEU A 14 -43.15 -65.46 -12.48
C LEU A 14 -43.28 -65.04 -10.99
N ARG A 15 -42.28 -64.36 -10.39
CA ARG A 15 -42.18 -64.16 -8.91
C ARG A 15 -42.23 -62.70 -8.41
N LEU A 16 -43.16 -62.46 -7.47
CA LEU A 16 -43.00 -62.16 -6.02
C LEU A 16 -41.85 -61.25 -5.46
N PRO A 17 -42.04 -60.64 -4.25
CA PRO A 17 -41.19 -59.56 -3.69
C PRO A 17 -40.21 -59.98 -2.56
N GLY A 18 -39.38 -59.04 -2.05
CA GLY A 18 -38.69 -59.17 -0.74
C GLY A 18 -37.48 -58.24 -0.47
N LEU A 19 -37.34 -57.79 0.79
CA LEU A 19 -36.10 -57.32 1.46
C LEU A 19 -35.40 -58.55 2.14
N PRO A 20 -34.20 -58.52 2.79
CA PRO A 20 -33.47 -57.39 3.41
C PRO A 20 -31.91 -57.43 3.28
N GLU A 21 -31.20 -57.08 4.36
CA GLU A 21 -29.74 -56.96 4.60
C GLU A 21 -28.96 -58.31 4.44
N SER A 22 -27.60 -58.42 4.43
CA SER A 22 -26.53 -57.60 5.03
C SER A 22 -25.11 -57.94 4.48
N GLY A 23 -24.12 -57.04 4.72
CA GLY A 23 -22.70 -57.40 5.01
C GLY A 23 -21.64 -57.48 3.89
N GLY A 24 -20.51 -56.74 4.04
CA GLY A 24 -19.17 -57.31 3.74
C GLY A 24 -18.13 -56.58 2.86
N VAL A 25 -17.53 -55.48 3.35
CA VAL A 25 -16.07 -55.15 3.24
C VAL A 25 -15.38 -54.91 1.86
N ILE A 26 -14.90 -53.66 1.68
CA ILE A 26 -13.78 -53.16 0.84
C ILE A 26 -13.83 -53.38 -0.69
N GLY A 27 -14.02 -52.26 -1.40
CA GLY A 27 -13.66 -52.07 -2.81
C GLY A 27 -13.81 -50.59 -3.22
N CYS A 28 -12.79 -50.00 -3.86
CA CYS A 28 -12.81 -48.58 -4.24
C CYS A 28 -13.80 -48.31 -5.38
N ASN A 29 -15.01 -47.84 -5.05
CA ASN A 29 -15.97 -47.34 -6.02
C ASN A 29 -15.88 -45.80 -6.16
N ARG A 30 -15.41 -45.37 -7.33
CA ARG A 30 -15.64 -43.99 -7.84
C ARG A 30 -17.15 -43.78 -8.04
N PRO A 31 -17.72 -42.60 -7.76
CA PRO A 31 -19.10 -42.30 -8.14
C PRO A 31 -19.26 -42.27 -9.67
N GLU A 32 -20.27 -42.96 -10.21
CA GLU A 32 -20.48 -43.16 -11.65
C GLU A 32 -21.09 -41.94 -12.38
N PHE A 33 -20.41 -40.79 -12.38
CA PHE A 33 -20.78 -39.65 -13.24
C PHE A 33 -20.18 -39.72 -14.66
N LEU A 34 -20.32 -40.89 -15.31
CA LEU A 34 -19.83 -41.14 -16.69
C LEU A 34 -20.87 -41.67 -17.68
N ARG A 35 -22.17 -41.39 -17.46
CA ARG A 35 -23.15 -41.38 -18.56
C ARG A 35 -22.93 -40.16 -19.45
N ARG A 36 -22.04 -40.29 -20.45
CA ARG A 36 -21.80 -39.27 -21.49
C ARG A 36 -23.10 -38.94 -22.26
N PRO A 37 -23.54 -37.68 -22.32
CA PRO A 37 -24.51 -37.24 -23.32
C PRO A 37 -23.83 -37.21 -24.69
N ALA A 38 -24.20 -38.12 -25.58
CA ALA A 38 -23.55 -38.30 -26.88
C ALA A 38 -24.04 -37.28 -27.95
N TYR A 39 -23.95 -35.98 -27.67
CA TYR A 39 -24.39 -34.92 -28.61
C TYR A 39 -23.64 -33.56 -28.51
N TRP A 40 -22.37 -33.55 -28.07
CA TRP A 40 -21.57 -32.32 -27.87
C TRP A 40 -20.49 -31.93 -28.92
N PRO A 41 -20.29 -32.59 -30.08
CA PRO A 41 -19.07 -32.40 -30.90
C PRO A 41 -18.96 -31.06 -31.66
N GLN A 42 -19.87 -30.09 -31.46
CA GLN A 42 -19.87 -28.79 -32.15
C GLN A 42 -19.63 -27.57 -31.24
N MET A 43 -19.54 -27.72 -29.92
CA MET A 43 -19.37 -26.57 -29.00
C MET A 43 -17.91 -26.13 -28.80
N PHE A 44 -16.93 -26.97 -29.13
CA PHE A 44 -15.51 -26.64 -29.00
C PHE A 44 -14.89 -26.27 -30.35
N GLN A 45 -14.03 -25.27 -30.34
CA GLN A 45 -13.14 -24.93 -31.46
C GLN A 45 -11.70 -24.98 -30.98
N THR A 46 -10.84 -25.67 -31.72
CA THR A 46 -9.43 -25.87 -31.38
C THR A 46 -8.55 -25.70 -32.63
N GLU A 47 -7.51 -24.88 -32.53
CA GLU A 47 -6.49 -24.69 -33.58
C GLU A 47 -5.10 -24.81 -32.94
N ILE A 48 -4.18 -25.51 -33.61
CA ILE A 48 -2.75 -25.50 -33.27
C ILE A 48 -2.04 -24.65 -34.34
N PHE A 49 -1.62 -23.45 -33.95
CA PHE A 49 -0.89 -22.51 -34.80
C PHE A 49 0.53 -23.02 -35.12
N ARG A 50 1.17 -23.68 -34.15
CA ARG A 50 2.53 -24.23 -34.26
C ARG A 50 2.80 -25.26 -33.16
N PHE A 51 3.67 -26.22 -33.44
CA PHE A 51 4.17 -27.15 -32.42
C PHE A 51 5.32 -26.51 -31.60
N PRO A 52 5.47 -26.85 -30.31
CA PRO A 52 6.58 -26.38 -29.48
C PRO A 52 7.93 -26.90 -29.98
N ARG A 53 9.00 -26.13 -29.76
CA ARG A 53 10.39 -26.57 -30.01
C ARG A 53 10.80 -27.65 -29.01
N ARG A 54 11.90 -28.37 -29.30
CA ARG A 54 12.45 -29.38 -28.37
C ARG A 54 12.85 -28.71 -27.04
N GLY A 55 12.20 -29.09 -25.95
CA GLY A 55 12.38 -28.50 -24.61
C GLY A 55 11.50 -27.28 -24.32
N GLU A 56 10.62 -26.86 -25.23
CA GLU A 56 9.70 -25.75 -25.01
C GLU A 56 8.36 -26.25 -24.41
N ALA A 57 7.94 -25.66 -23.29
CA ALA A 57 6.68 -25.98 -22.64
C ALA A 57 5.47 -25.54 -23.50
N ARG A 58 4.47 -26.42 -23.67
CA ARG A 58 3.30 -26.15 -24.53
C ARG A 58 2.31 -25.20 -23.84
N ARG A 59 2.41 -23.92 -24.17
CA ARG A 59 1.46 -22.84 -23.83
C ARG A 59 0.23 -22.89 -24.74
N ILE A 60 -0.99 -23.01 -24.19
CA ILE A 60 -2.28 -23.02 -24.90
C ILE A 60 -3.18 -21.91 -24.34
N ALA A 61 -3.93 -21.20 -25.20
CA ALA A 61 -4.94 -20.24 -24.73
C ALA A 61 -6.30 -20.92 -24.47
N VAL A 62 -7.03 -20.43 -23.47
CA VAL A 62 -8.41 -20.87 -23.16
C VAL A 62 -9.34 -19.66 -23.03
N PHE A 63 -10.48 -19.70 -23.72
CA PHE A 63 -11.50 -18.64 -23.68
C PHE A 63 -12.90 -19.18 -24.03
N SER A 64 -13.93 -18.37 -23.78
CA SER A 64 -15.32 -18.67 -24.18
C SER A 64 -16.01 -17.42 -24.70
N TYR A 65 -16.93 -17.56 -25.64
CA TYR A 65 -17.60 -16.42 -26.26
C TYR A 65 -19.09 -16.68 -26.54
N ARG A 66 -19.86 -15.59 -26.68
CA ARG A 66 -21.28 -15.60 -27.04
C ARG A 66 -21.76 -14.31 -27.70
N TYR A 67 -21.89 -13.23 -26.91
CA TYR A 67 -22.41 -11.93 -27.33
C TYR A 67 -21.33 -11.01 -27.93
N ASP A 68 -20.09 -11.51 -27.87
CA ASP A 68 -18.78 -10.93 -28.18
C ASP A 68 -18.02 -11.78 -29.23
N ALA A 69 -18.72 -12.73 -29.88
CA ALA A 69 -18.13 -13.71 -30.80
C ALA A 69 -17.38 -13.09 -31.99
N HIS A 70 -17.75 -11.88 -32.39
CA HIS A 70 -17.11 -11.10 -33.44
C HIS A 70 -15.78 -10.47 -33.02
N LEU A 71 -15.48 -10.39 -31.72
CA LEU A 71 -14.18 -9.94 -31.20
C LEU A 71 -13.10 -11.05 -31.24
N VAL A 72 -13.53 -12.32 -31.36
CA VAL A 72 -12.67 -13.52 -31.31
C VAL A 72 -11.56 -13.53 -32.37
N PRO A 73 -11.76 -13.13 -33.64
CA PRO A 73 -10.66 -13.06 -34.62
C PRO A 73 -9.52 -12.13 -34.17
N GLY A 74 -9.85 -10.97 -33.59
CA GLY A 74 -8.86 -10.03 -33.07
C GLY A 74 -8.19 -10.50 -31.78
N LEU A 75 -8.89 -11.26 -30.92
CA LEU A 75 -8.26 -11.94 -29.78
C LEU A 75 -7.24 -12.97 -30.28
N ILE A 76 -7.63 -13.80 -31.25
CA ILE A 76 -6.78 -14.83 -31.85
C ILE A 76 -5.55 -14.19 -32.49
N GLU A 77 -5.70 -13.10 -33.25
CA GLU A 77 -4.57 -12.36 -33.84
C GLU A 77 -3.59 -11.86 -32.77
N ASN A 78 -4.11 -11.26 -31.69
CA ASN A 78 -3.32 -10.73 -30.58
C ASN A 78 -2.51 -11.81 -29.82
N ILE A 79 -3.10 -12.99 -29.57
CA ILE A 79 -2.44 -14.05 -28.78
C ILE A 79 -1.64 -15.06 -29.62
N ARG A 80 -1.93 -15.20 -30.93
CA ARG A 80 -1.27 -16.14 -31.85
C ARG A 80 0.28 -16.03 -31.85
N PRO A 81 0.90 -14.84 -31.72
CA PRO A 81 2.35 -14.73 -31.53
C PRO A 81 2.90 -15.42 -30.27
N ALA A 82 2.15 -15.53 -29.18
CA ALA A 82 2.64 -16.01 -27.88
C ALA A 82 2.39 -17.51 -27.59
N VAL A 83 1.21 -18.01 -27.98
CA VAL A 83 0.76 -19.39 -27.70
C VAL A 83 0.95 -20.35 -28.88
N HIS A 84 0.87 -21.66 -28.62
CA HIS A 84 0.96 -22.71 -29.65
C HIS A 84 -0.37 -22.96 -30.36
N GLY A 85 -1.47 -22.60 -29.73
CA GLY A 85 -2.84 -22.87 -30.15
C GLY A 85 -3.83 -22.48 -29.06
N TYR A 86 -5.11 -22.78 -29.28
CA TYR A 86 -6.18 -22.43 -28.35
C TYR A 86 -7.27 -23.50 -28.22
N VAL A 87 -8.05 -23.40 -27.14
CA VAL A 87 -9.38 -24.01 -26.98
C VAL A 87 -10.38 -22.89 -26.74
N ALA A 88 -11.45 -22.86 -27.54
CA ALA A 88 -12.59 -21.98 -27.35
C ALA A 88 -13.88 -22.77 -27.14
N TRP A 89 -14.77 -22.25 -26.30
CA TRP A 89 -16.14 -22.71 -26.13
C TRP A 89 -17.11 -21.71 -26.79
N ASP A 90 -17.87 -22.17 -27.77
CA ASP A 90 -18.88 -21.40 -28.50
C ASP A 90 -20.24 -21.55 -27.81
N ASP A 91 -20.59 -20.58 -26.95
CA ASP A 91 -21.81 -20.64 -26.14
C ASP A 91 -23.06 -20.09 -26.85
N ARG A 92 -22.95 -19.73 -28.15
CA ARG A 92 -24.05 -19.09 -28.91
C ARG A 92 -25.33 -19.94 -29.00
N GLY A 93 -25.21 -21.27 -28.88
CA GLY A 93 -26.34 -22.20 -28.86
C GLY A 93 -27.02 -22.38 -27.50
N ALA A 94 -26.54 -21.76 -26.43
CA ALA A 94 -27.11 -21.96 -25.09
C ALA A 94 -28.47 -21.27 -24.90
N ALA A 95 -29.38 -21.93 -24.18
CA ALA A 95 -30.74 -21.44 -23.93
C ALA A 95 -30.85 -20.46 -22.74
N ALA A 96 -30.04 -20.65 -21.69
CA ALA A 96 -30.00 -19.75 -20.54
C ALA A 96 -29.30 -18.42 -20.90
N ALA A 97 -29.70 -17.30 -20.29
CA ALA A 97 -29.13 -15.97 -20.58
C ALA A 97 -27.67 -15.81 -20.10
N LEU A 98 -27.31 -16.50 -19.02
CA LEU A 98 -25.93 -16.78 -18.62
C LEU A 98 -25.75 -18.30 -18.52
N SER A 99 -24.58 -18.79 -18.92
CA SER A 99 -24.21 -20.20 -18.85
C SER A 99 -23.20 -20.42 -17.73
N ASP A 100 -23.31 -21.59 -17.10
CA ASP A 100 -22.49 -22.05 -15.97
C ASP A 100 -20.98 -21.80 -16.21
N GLU A 101 -20.38 -20.94 -15.36
CA GLU A 101 -18.97 -20.55 -15.42
C GLU A 101 -18.02 -21.66 -14.94
N PRO A 102 -18.21 -22.28 -13.75
CA PRO A 102 -17.55 -23.51 -13.33
C PRO A 102 -17.46 -24.58 -14.43
N MET A 103 -18.60 -25.04 -14.95
CA MET A 103 -18.68 -26.07 -15.98
C MET A 103 -17.87 -25.67 -17.20
N ARG A 104 -18.06 -24.44 -17.70
CA ARG A 104 -17.39 -23.96 -18.92
C ARG A 104 -15.88 -23.88 -18.77
N ARG A 105 -15.37 -23.43 -17.61
CA ARG A 105 -13.93 -23.36 -17.34
C ARG A 105 -13.30 -24.74 -17.16
N ASN A 106 -13.88 -25.61 -16.33
CA ASN A 106 -13.37 -26.97 -16.13
C ASN A 106 -13.32 -27.74 -17.47
N ARG A 107 -14.35 -27.56 -18.32
CA ARG A 107 -14.39 -28.10 -19.68
C ARG A 107 -13.27 -27.56 -20.59
N LEU A 108 -13.02 -26.25 -20.60
CA LEU A 108 -11.92 -25.66 -21.37
C LEU A 108 -10.55 -26.19 -20.93
N ILE A 109 -10.33 -26.32 -19.62
CA ILE A 109 -9.10 -26.86 -19.04
C ILE A 109 -8.90 -28.33 -19.44
N LEU A 110 -9.95 -29.16 -19.34
CA LEU A 110 -9.90 -30.58 -19.72
C LEU A 110 -9.58 -30.79 -21.21
N GLU A 111 -10.07 -29.95 -22.12
CA GLU A 111 -9.67 -30.05 -23.53
C GLU A 111 -8.23 -29.54 -23.77
N ALA A 112 -7.79 -28.49 -23.07
CA ALA A 112 -6.41 -27.99 -23.17
C ALA A 112 -5.39 -29.02 -22.63
N GLN A 113 -5.74 -29.76 -21.57
CA GLN A 113 -4.99 -30.91 -21.08
C GLN A 113 -4.85 -32.01 -22.15
N LYS A 114 -5.91 -32.34 -22.90
CA LYS A 114 -5.84 -33.30 -24.03
C LYS A 114 -4.97 -32.80 -25.18
N LEU A 115 -4.91 -31.48 -25.40
CA LEU A 115 -3.94 -30.87 -26.32
C LEU A 115 -2.51 -30.85 -25.76
N GLY A 116 -2.25 -31.44 -24.60
CA GLY A 116 -0.94 -31.54 -23.98
C GLY A 116 -0.40 -30.20 -23.49
N ALA A 117 -1.28 -29.30 -23.04
CA ALA A 117 -0.86 -28.05 -22.42
C ALA A 117 -0.04 -28.31 -21.15
N ALA A 118 1.05 -27.59 -21.00
CA ALA A 118 1.77 -27.42 -19.73
C ALA A 118 1.39 -26.09 -19.06
N TRP A 119 1.05 -25.08 -19.86
CA TRP A 119 0.65 -23.75 -19.40
C TRP A 119 -0.62 -23.28 -20.09
N LEU A 120 -1.49 -22.59 -19.34
CA LEU A 120 -2.71 -21.98 -19.84
C LEU A 120 -2.59 -20.46 -19.85
N LEU A 121 -3.02 -19.83 -20.94
CA LEU A 121 -3.33 -18.41 -21.02
C LEU A 121 -4.86 -18.27 -21.02
N ALA A 122 -5.44 -18.01 -19.85
CA ALA A 122 -6.86 -17.67 -19.75
C ALA A 122 -7.09 -16.26 -20.28
N CYS A 123 -8.11 -16.07 -21.12
CA CYS A 123 -8.44 -14.76 -21.71
C CYS A 123 -9.93 -14.70 -22.06
N ASP A 124 -10.45 -13.49 -22.24
CA ASP A 124 -11.84 -13.24 -22.66
C ASP A 124 -11.87 -12.47 -24.00
N PRO A 125 -12.93 -12.58 -24.83
CA PRO A 125 -12.97 -11.99 -26.19
C PRO A 125 -12.86 -10.47 -26.23
N ASP A 126 -13.29 -9.83 -25.14
CA ASP A 126 -13.22 -8.39 -24.86
C ASP A 126 -11.89 -7.96 -24.21
N GLU A 127 -10.83 -8.79 -24.27
CA GLU A 127 -9.46 -8.46 -23.81
C GLU A 127 -8.42 -8.41 -24.95
N ARG A 128 -7.39 -7.55 -24.82
CA ARG A 128 -6.15 -7.60 -25.61
C ARG A 128 -4.93 -7.42 -24.71
N PHE A 129 -3.90 -8.23 -24.94
CA PHE A 129 -2.61 -8.12 -24.27
C PHE A 129 -1.65 -7.24 -25.09
N GLU A 130 -0.68 -6.60 -24.43
CA GLU A 130 0.36 -5.83 -25.12
C GLU A 130 1.14 -6.70 -26.13
N ASP A 131 1.59 -6.13 -27.25
CA ASP A 131 2.29 -6.87 -28.31
C ASP A 131 3.57 -7.59 -27.83
N ARG A 132 4.20 -7.07 -26.77
CA ARG A 132 5.34 -7.69 -26.09
C ARG A 132 5.00 -8.99 -25.34
N LEU A 133 3.73 -9.40 -25.24
CA LEU A 133 3.28 -10.74 -24.80
C LEU A 133 4.04 -11.84 -25.58
N ALA A 134 4.23 -11.64 -26.90
CA ALA A 134 4.94 -12.56 -27.77
C ALA A 134 6.35 -12.93 -27.26
N ARG A 135 7.04 -11.97 -26.64
CA ARG A 135 8.37 -12.14 -26.05
C ARG A 135 8.30 -12.57 -24.58
N ARG A 136 7.40 -11.97 -23.79
CA ARG A 136 7.30 -12.22 -22.34
C ARG A 136 6.74 -13.59 -21.98
N LEU A 137 5.75 -14.13 -22.72
CA LEU A 137 5.11 -15.40 -22.36
C LEU A 137 6.08 -16.62 -22.41
N PRO A 138 7.00 -16.74 -23.38
CA PRO A 138 8.06 -17.75 -23.34
C PRO A 138 9.06 -17.55 -22.19
N GLU A 139 9.47 -16.31 -21.90
CA GLU A 139 10.38 -15.99 -20.78
C GLU A 139 9.75 -16.41 -19.44
N MET A 140 8.48 -16.03 -19.20
CA MET A 140 7.71 -16.35 -18.00
C MET A 140 7.47 -17.85 -17.81
N ALA A 141 7.34 -18.62 -18.90
CA ALA A 141 7.24 -20.08 -18.84
C ALA A 141 8.60 -20.76 -18.55
N ALA A 142 9.72 -20.13 -18.93
CA ALA A 142 11.06 -20.64 -18.70
C ALA A 142 11.56 -20.46 -17.25
N GLU A 143 10.92 -19.60 -16.45
CA GLU A 143 11.12 -19.55 -14.99
C GLU A 143 10.59 -20.79 -14.24
N GLY A 144 9.84 -21.66 -14.93
CA GLY A 144 9.39 -22.95 -14.42
C GLY A 144 8.01 -22.93 -13.75
N GLU A 145 7.42 -24.11 -13.66
CA GLU A 145 6.01 -24.32 -13.26
C GLU A 145 5.71 -24.05 -11.78
N GLY A 146 6.68 -23.59 -10.99
CA GLY A 146 6.45 -23.14 -9.61
C GLY A 146 5.86 -21.73 -9.47
N THR A 147 5.43 -21.09 -10.57
CA THR A 147 5.04 -19.67 -10.58
C THR A 147 3.69 -19.41 -11.25
N LEU A 148 2.84 -18.62 -10.59
CA LEU A 148 1.57 -18.11 -11.14
C LEU A 148 1.76 -16.65 -11.58
N TRP A 149 1.34 -16.30 -12.79
CA TRP A 149 1.58 -14.98 -13.38
C TRP A 149 0.35 -14.09 -13.45
N THR A 150 0.37 -13.05 -12.62
CA THR A 150 -0.59 -11.96 -12.67
C THR A 150 -0.25 -10.95 -13.77
N VAL A 151 -1.29 -10.41 -14.39
CA VAL A 151 -1.23 -9.37 -15.42
C VAL A 151 -2.02 -8.15 -14.93
N ALA A 152 -1.50 -6.94 -15.15
CA ALA A 152 -2.18 -5.72 -14.73
C ALA A 152 -3.38 -5.45 -15.64
N MET A 153 -4.57 -5.34 -15.06
CA MET A 153 -5.81 -5.14 -15.80
C MET A 153 -6.03 -3.64 -16.06
N ARG A 154 -6.38 -3.29 -17.29
CA ARG A 154 -6.58 -1.92 -17.76
C ARG A 154 -7.98 -1.83 -18.37
N GLU A 155 -8.92 -1.47 -17.51
CA GLU A 155 -10.32 -1.29 -17.86
C GLU A 155 -10.42 -0.01 -18.74
N MET A 156 -10.70 -0.21 -20.02
CA MET A 156 -10.75 0.86 -21.02
C MET A 156 -11.98 1.75 -20.79
N PHE A 157 -11.85 3.06 -21.02
CA PHE A 157 -12.96 4.01 -20.90
C PHE A 157 -13.28 4.75 -22.22
N ASP A 158 -12.39 4.66 -23.20
CA ASP A 158 -12.61 4.85 -24.65
C ASP A 158 -11.70 3.88 -25.44
N ALA A 159 -11.47 4.10 -26.74
CA ALA A 159 -10.62 3.23 -27.57
C ALA A 159 -9.10 3.28 -27.20
N THR A 160 -8.66 4.35 -26.56
CA THR A 160 -7.26 4.72 -26.34
C THR A 160 -6.89 5.03 -24.89
N HIS A 161 -7.86 5.30 -24.01
CA HIS A 161 -7.63 5.58 -22.58
C HIS A 161 -8.21 4.51 -21.66
N TYR A 162 -7.51 4.25 -20.55
CA TYR A 162 -7.94 3.38 -19.44
C TYR A 162 -8.00 4.16 -18.12
N ARG A 163 -8.81 3.67 -17.17
CA ARG A 163 -9.01 4.34 -15.87
C ARG A 163 -7.98 3.93 -14.82
N THR A 164 -7.46 4.89 -14.05
CA THR A 164 -6.30 4.68 -13.15
C THR A 164 -6.50 5.04 -11.68
N ASP A 165 -7.60 5.70 -11.32
CA ASP A 165 -7.90 5.96 -9.90
C ASP A 165 -8.27 4.67 -9.13
N GLY A 166 -7.81 4.59 -7.88
CA GLY A 166 -8.26 3.60 -6.91
C GLY A 166 -8.14 2.14 -7.35
N ILE A 167 -9.25 1.41 -7.21
CA ILE A 167 -9.34 -0.01 -7.57
C ILE A 167 -9.08 -0.29 -9.06
N TRP A 168 -9.19 0.71 -9.94
CA TRP A 168 -8.98 0.56 -11.38
C TRP A 168 -7.48 0.47 -11.72
N GLY A 169 -6.68 1.42 -11.24
CA GLY A 169 -5.23 1.41 -11.42
C GLY A 169 -4.56 0.21 -10.73
N ALA A 170 -5.06 -0.17 -9.55
CA ALA A 170 -4.56 -1.29 -8.77
C ALA A 170 -5.07 -2.69 -9.22
N LYS A 171 -5.89 -2.79 -10.27
CA LYS A 171 -6.46 -4.07 -10.70
C LYS A 171 -5.40 -4.97 -11.36
N ALA A 172 -5.29 -6.20 -10.88
CA ALA A 172 -4.48 -7.27 -11.49
C ALA A 172 -5.27 -8.58 -11.49
N VAL A 173 -5.01 -9.44 -12.46
CA VAL A 173 -5.74 -10.70 -12.67
C VAL A 173 -4.78 -11.85 -12.95
N MET A 174 -5.11 -13.05 -12.46
CA MET A 174 -4.36 -14.27 -12.79
C MET A 174 -4.76 -14.74 -14.19
N ARG A 175 -3.86 -14.61 -15.16
CA ARG A 175 -4.15 -14.90 -16.59
C ARG A 175 -3.19 -15.93 -17.21
N PHE A 176 -2.00 -16.13 -16.66
CA PHE A 176 -1.06 -17.15 -17.15
C PHE A 176 -0.53 -18.03 -16.00
N PHE A 177 -0.73 -19.34 -16.10
CA PHE A 177 -0.46 -20.28 -15.01
C PHE A 177 -0.21 -21.69 -15.56
N PRO A 178 0.52 -22.55 -14.84
CA PRO A 178 0.75 -23.93 -15.24
C PRO A 178 -0.53 -24.76 -15.05
N VAL A 179 -0.71 -25.80 -15.86
CA VAL A 179 -1.87 -26.70 -15.79
C VAL A 179 -1.97 -27.40 -14.43
N SER A 180 -0.84 -27.64 -13.78
CA SER A 180 -0.73 -28.24 -12.45
C SER A 180 -1.38 -27.39 -11.33
N ALA A 181 -1.49 -26.07 -11.50
CA ALA A 181 -2.09 -25.19 -10.49
C ALA A 181 -3.62 -25.19 -10.50
N VAL A 182 -4.28 -25.80 -11.50
CA VAL A 182 -5.75 -25.79 -11.57
C VAL A 182 -6.37 -26.52 -10.37
N GLY A 183 -5.75 -27.61 -9.90
CA GLY A 183 -6.18 -28.35 -8.72
C GLY A 183 -7.45 -29.18 -8.95
N GLU A 184 -8.48 -28.96 -8.12
CA GLU A 184 -9.78 -29.61 -8.24
C GLU A 184 -10.70 -28.85 -9.22
N ASP A 185 -11.86 -29.43 -9.55
CA ASP A 185 -12.87 -28.75 -10.38
C ASP A 185 -13.31 -27.42 -9.73
N LEU A 186 -13.31 -26.33 -10.50
CA LEU A 186 -13.87 -25.05 -10.06
C LEU A 186 -15.36 -25.21 -9.74
N THR A 187 -15.83 -24.58 -8.66
CA THR A 187 -17.22 -24.69 -8.16
C THR A 187 -17.93 -23.35 -7.95
N VAL A 188 -17.20 -22.24 -7.81
CA VAL A 188 -17.76 -20.92 -7.50
C VAL A 188 -18.59 -20.39 -8.69
N PRO A 189 -19.92 -20.17 -8.57
CA PRO A 189 -20.80 -19.92 -9.73
C PRO A 189 -20.48 -18.71 -10.60
N LEU A 190 -19.84 -17.67 -10.05
CA LEU A 190 -19.53 -16.42 -10.73
C LEU A 190 -18.22 -15.84 -10.19
N HIS A 191 -17.42 -15.21 -11.04
CA HIS A 191 -16.14 -14.57 -10.68
C HIS A 191 -15.14 -15.53 -10.01
N ALA A 192 -15.18 -16.81 -10.37
CA ALA A 192 -14.27 -17.82 -9.84
C ALA A 192 -12.80 -17.46 -10.12
N ALA A 193 -11.87 -18.05 -9.37
CA ALA A 193 -10.49 -18.14 -9.80
C ALA A 193 -10.35 -19.04 -11.07
N TRP A 194 -9.15 -19.08 -11.64
CA TRP A 194 -8.77 -20.08 -12.65
C TRP A 194 -7.82 -21.16 -12.09
N VAL A 195 -7.54 -21.09 -10.79
CA VAL A 195 -6.55 -21.86 -10.01
C VAL A 195 -7.21 -22.13 -8.66
N THR A 196 -7.33 -23.39 -8.22
CA THR A 196 -7.77 -23.70 -6.85
C THR A 196 -6.59 -23.89 -5.90
N ASP A 197 -5.47 -24.40 -6.40
CA ASP A 197 -4.31 -24.85 -5.60
C ASP A 197 -3.24 -23.74 -5.48
N ALA A 198 -3.67 -22.52 -5.12
CA ALA A 198 -2.82 -21.33 -5.25
C ALA A 198 -1.62 -21.29 -4.28
N GLU A 199 -1.78 -21.83 -3.07
CA GLU A 199 -0.79 -21.80 -1.97
C GLU A 199 0.54 -22.45 -2.35
N ARG A 200 0.52 -23.50 -3.19
CA ARG A 200 1.71 -24.28 -3.54
C ARG A 200 2.64 -23.58 -4.54
N PHE A 201 2.27 -22.39 -5.03
CA PHE A 201 2.95 -21.71 -6.13
C PHE A 201 3.30 -20.25 -5.79
N ARG A 202 4.48 -19.81 -6.23
CA ARG A 202 4.92 -18.42 -6.12
C ARG A 202 4.05 -17.53 -7.03
N THR A 203 3.24 -16.64 -6.47
CA THR A 203 2.58 -15.60 -7.29
C THR A 203 3.58 -14.50 -7.67
N ALA A 204 3.64 -14.14 -8.95
CA ALA A 204 4.50 -13.09 -9.49
C ALA A 204 3.75 -12.14 -10.43
N ALA A 205 4.28 -10.92 -10.58
CA ALA A 205 3.78 -9.94 -11.55
C ALA A 205 4.55 -10.05 -12.88
N SER A 206 3.83 -10.33 -13.97
CA SER A 206 4.40 -10.48 -15.32
C SER A 206 5.10 -9.23 -15.86
N GLY A 207 4.73 -8.06 -15.33
CA GLY A 207 5.06 -6.74 -15.84
C GLY A 207 4.22 -6.30 -17.05
N LEU A 208 3.27 -7.14 -17.50
CA LEU A 208 2.39 -6.89 -18.64
C LEU A 208 1.10 -6.15 -18.25
N ASN A 209 0.50 -5.44 -19.21
CA ASN A 209 -0.92 -5.06 -19.17
C ASN A 209 -1.77 -6.06 -19.98
N VAL A 210 -3.03 -6.21 -19.56
CA VAL A 210 -4.15 -6.65 -20.40
C VAL A 210 -5.20 -5.55 -20.39
N TYR A 211 -5.65 -5.15 -21.56
CA TYR A 211 -6.65 -4.11 -21.79
C TYR A 211 -8.00 -4.77 -22.00
N HIS A 212 -9.05 -4.28 -21.34
CA HIS A 212 -10.38 -4.88 -21.36
C HIS A 212 -11.41 -3.86 -21.85
N MET A 213 -11.99 -4.12 -23.03
CA MET A 213 -12.75 -3.19 -23.85
C MET A 213 -14.22 -3.09 -23.46
N ARG A 214 -14.76 -4.03 -22.68
CA ARG A 214 -16.17 -4.03 -22.28
C ARG A 214 -16.58 -2.79 -21.49
N MET A 215 -15.62 -2.09 -20.88
CA MET A 215 -15.87 -0.83 -20.17
C MET A 215 -15.77 0.41 -21.06
N ALA A 216 -15.37 0.28 -22.33
CA ALA A 216 -14.98 1.42 -23.17
C ALA A 216 -16.13 2.36 -23.59
N SER A 217 -17.40 2.02 -23.35
CA SER A 217 -18.53 2.92 -23.61
C SER A 217 -19.49 2.99 -22.42
N PRO A 218 -20.09 4.16 -22.12
CA PRO A 218 -21.04 4.32 -20.99
C PRO A 218 -22.21 3.33 -21.03
N VAL A 219 -22.65 2.94 -22.23
CA VAL A 219 -23.76 1.98 -22.40
C VAL A 219 -23.33 0.58 -21.96
N ARG A 220 -22.12 0.12 -22.32
CA ARG A 220 -21.59 -1.16 -21.82
C ARG A 220 -21.28 -1.10 -20.32
N ARG A 221 -20.83 0.04 -19.77
CA ARG A 221 -20.62 0.24 -18.32
C ARG A 221 -21.92 0.02 -17.53
N ARG A 222 -23.01 0.72 -17.90
CA ARG A 222 -24.37 0.48 -17.38
C ARG A 222 -24.80 -0.97 -17.51
N LEU A 223 -24.61 -1.56 -18.68
CA LEU A 223 -25.06 -2.91 -18.96
C LEU A 223 -24.29 -3.96 -18.15
N ARG A 224 -22.97 -3.79 -17.96
CA ARG A 224 -22.15 -4.67 -17.10
C ARG A 224 -22.55 -4.54 -15.61
N ARG A 225 -22.80 -3.32 -15.13
CA ARG A 225 -23.33 -3.05 -13.78
C ARG A 225 -24.67 -3.76 -13.57
N ALA A 226 -25.62 -3.56 -14.48
CA ALA A 226 -26.94 -4.16 -14.40
C ALA A 226 -26.93 -5.69 -14.54
N LEU A 227 -26.08 -6.22 -15.44
CA LEU A 227 -25.92 -7.67 -15.67
C LEU A 227 -25.55 -8.41 -14.40
N TYR A 228 -24.47 -7.99 -13.73
CA TYR A 228 -24.01 -8.68 -12.52
C TYR A 228 -24.86 -8.33 -11.30
N ALA A 229 -25.41 -7.11 -11.20
CA ALA A 229 -26.36 -6.77 -10.14
C ALA A 229 -27.67 -7.59 -10.17
N ALA A 230 -28.01 -8.19 -11.32
CA ALA A 230 -29.12 -9.14 -11.50
C ALA A 230 -28.68 -10.62 -11.37
N ALA A 231 -27.44 -10.95 -11.70
CA ALA A 231 -26.88 -12.32 -11.60
C ALA A 231 -26.41 -12.68 -10.17
N ASP A 232 -26.02 -11.68 -9.39
CA ASP A 232 -25.59 -11.76 -8.00
C ASP A 232 -26.37 -10.73 -7.16
N PRO A 233 -27.65 -11.01 -6.84
CA PRO A 233 -28.52 -10.06 -6.14
C PRO A 233 -28.03 -9.75 -4.71
N ASP A 234 -27.39 -10.72 -4.04
CA ASP A 234 -26.95 -10.62 -2.65
C ASP A 234 -25.53 -10.06 -2.48
N ARG A 235 -24.76 -9.95 -3.58
CA ARG A 235 -23.34 -9.53 -3.63
C ARG A 235 -22.37 -10.54 -3.01
N GLN A 236 -22.65 -11.82 -3.20
CA GLN A 236 -21.85 -12.94 -2.70
C GLN A 236 -20.52 -13.10 -3.48
N TYR A 237 -20.51 -12.76 -4.79
CA TYR A 237 -19.39 -13.08 -5.68
C TYR A 237 -18.51 -11.86 -6.01
N GLN A 238 -19.04 -10.64 -5.94
CA GLN A 238 -18.22 -9.42 -5.98
C GLN A 238 -18.47 -8.55 -4.73
N ARG A 239 -17.68 -8.79 -3.69
CA ARG A 239 -17.79 -8.14 -2.37
C ARG A 239 -17.81 -6.59 -2.39
N PRO A 240 -17.12 -5.89 -3.31
CA PRO A 240 -17.26 -4.43 -3.49
C PRO A 240 -18.51 -3.95 -4.25
N GLY A 241 -19.47 -4.84 -4.53
CA GLY A 241 -20.69 -4.51 -5.29
C GLY A 241 -20.45 -4.33 -6.78
N TYR A 242 -21.42 -3.72 -7.48
CA TYR A 242 -21.38 -3.49 -8.93
C TYR A 242 -21.70 -2.05 -9.33
N ASP A 243 -22.26 -1.22 -8.46
CA ASP A 243 -22.71 0.15 -8.79
C ASP A 243 -21.55 1.05 -9.21
N TYR A 244 -20.36 0.83 -8.63
CA TYR A 244 -19.15 1.57 -8.97
C TYR A 244 -18.71 1.40 -10.44
N LEU A 245 -19.18 0.36 -11.14
CA LEU A 245 -18.83 0.10 -12.54
C LEU A 245 -19.34 1.19 -13.50
N ASP A 246 -20.38 1.94 -13.10
CA ASP A 246 -20.95 3.07 -13.85
C ASP A 246 -20.69 4.44 -13.18
N ASP A 247 -19.90 4.48 -12.09
CA ASP A 247 -19.59 5.74 -11.40
C ASP A 247 -18.42 6.48 -12.07
N GLU A 248 -18.74 7.34 -13.03
CA GLU A 248 -17.80 8.16 -13.79
C GLU A 248 -17.28 9.38 -12.97
N ARG A 249 -17.79 9.63 -11.75
CA ARG A 249 -17.43 10.82 -10.96
C ARG A 249 -15.98 10.74 -10.46
N GLY A 250 -15.19 11.76 -10.77
CA GLY A 250 -13.79 11.88 -10.35
C GLY A 250 -12.83 10.86 -11.00
N MET A 251 -13.24 10.22 -12.09
CA MET A 251 -12.39 9.29 -12.82
C MET A 251 -11.11 9.95 -13.34
N ARG A 252 -9.99 9.22 -13.28
CA ARG A 252 -8.71 9.62 -13.89
C ARG A 252 -8.42 8.68 -15.05
N LEU A 253 -8.23 9.24 -16.23
CA LEU A 253 -7.98 8.49 -17.46
C LEU A 253 -6.55 8.75 -17.94
N GLU A 254 -5.85 7.70 -18.34
CA GLU A 254 -4.52 7.75 -18.96
C GLU A 254 -4.57 7.14 -20.36
N PRO A 255 -3.89 7.72 -21.37
CA PRO A 255 -3.74 7.07 -22.67
C PRO A 255 -2.83 5.84 -22.56
N ILE A 256 -3.03 4.86 -23.43
CA ILE A 256 -2.09 3.73 -23.60
C ILE A 256 -0.68 4.29 -23.85
N PRO A 257 0.32 4.01 -22.99
CA PRO A 257 1.66 4.57 -23.17
C PRO A 257 2.36 4.04 -24.43
N GLU A 258 3.27 4.84 -24.98
CA GLU A 258 4.11 4.42 -26.11
C GLU A 258 4.89 3.14 -25.77
N GLY A 259 4.99 2.22 -26.73
CA GLY A 259 5.60 0.89 -26.51
C GLY A 259 4.78 -0.07 -25.63
N ARG A 260 3.59 0.33 -25.17
CA ARG A 260 2.62 -0.52 -24.43
C ARG A 260 1.33 -0.78 -25.21
N GLY A 261 1.34 -0.55 -26.53
CA GLY A 261 0.23 -0.87 -27.43
C GLY A 261 -0.07 -2.36 -27.58
N TYR A 262 -1.19 -2.63 -28.23
CA TYR A 262 -1.65 -3.97 -28.61
C TYR A 262 -2.21 -3.96 -30.03
N SER A 263 -2.02 -5.07 -30.73
CA SER A 263 -2.44 -5.31 -32.11
C SER A 263 -3.38 -6.52 -32.18
N PRO A 264 -4.46 -6.48 -32.98
CA PRO A 264 -4.99 -5.30 -33.66
C PRO A 264 -5.58 -4.29 -32.64
N PRO A 265 -5.54 -2.98 -32.93
CA PRO A 265 -6.10 -1.95 -32.06
C PRO A 265 -7.63 -2.09 -31.93
N PHE A 266 -8.19 -1.67 -30.80
CA PHE A 266 -9.64 -1.72 -30.60
C PHE A 266 -10.34 -0.64 -31.44
N VAL A 267 -11.35 -1.07 -32.20
CA VAL A 267 -12.26 -0.21 -32.95
C VAL A 267 -13.65 -0.34 -32.31
N GLU A 268 -14.24 0.79 -31.94
CA GLU A 268 -15.56 0.87 -31.31
C GLU A 268 -16.66 0.44 -32.31
N ASP A 269 -17.42 -0.60 -31.94
CA ASP A 269 -18.43 -1.26 -32.79
C ASP A 269 -19.89 -0.91 -32.41
N CYS A 270 -20.08 -0.13 -31.35
CA CYS A 270 -21.36 0.22 -30.72
C CYS A 270 -22.23 -0.97 -30.25
N GLY A 271 -21.70 -2.19 -30.28
CA GLY A 271 -22.35 -3.42 -29.83
C GLY A 271 -22.36 -3.57 -28.30
N LEU A 272 -23.39 -4.23 -27.77
CA LEU A 272 -23.64 -4.33 -26.33
C LEU A 272 -22.84 -5.43 -25.60
N TRP A 273 -22.47 -6.50 -26.31
CA TRP A 273 -21.64 -7.62 -25.82
C TRP A 273 -22.13 -8.33 -24.54
N ALA A 274 -23.43 -8.24 -24.24
CA ALA A 274 -24.06 -8.82 -23.06
C ALA A 274 -25.54 -9.12 -23.33
N PRO A 275 -26.17 -10.04 -22.57
CA PRO A 275 -27.61 -10.22 -22.60
C PRO A 275 -28.33 -9.04 -21.93
N ASP A 276 -29.64 -8.95 -22.21
CA ASP A 276 -30.60 -8.16 -21.45
C ASP A 276 -30.67 -8.63 -19.98
N PRO A 277 -30.31 -7.79 -18.98
CA PRO A 277 -30.32 -8.18 -17.56
C PRO A 277 -31.70 -8.57 -17.04
N GLY A 278 -32.78 -8.05 -17.63
CA GLY A 278 -34.15 -8.39 -17.26
C GLY A 278 -34.52 -9.85 -17.54
N ARG A 279 -33.69 -10.58 -18.29
CA ARG A 279 -33.81 -12.03 -18.53
C ARG A 279 -33.07 -12.89 -17.51
N ILE A 280 -32.38 -12.27 -16.56
CA ILE A 280 -31.56 -12.93 -15.53
C ILE A 280 -32.17 -12.69 -14.15
N GLY A 281 -32.51 -11.45 -13.83
CA GLY A 281 -33.06 -11.08 -12.53
C GLY A 281 -33.42 -9.61 -12.41
N GLN A 282 -33.82 -9.20 -11.20
CA GLN A 282 -34.11 -7.80 -10.90
C GLN A 282 -32.80 -7.04 -10.64
N VAL A 283 -32.61 -5.91 -11.32
CA VAL A 283 -31.44 -5.03 -11.12
C VAL A 283 -31.65 -4.19 -9.86
N MET A 284 -31.00 -4.58 -8.77
CA MET A 284 -31.01 -3.85 -7.50
C MET A 284 -29.73 -3.02 -7.31
N PRO A 285 -29.78 -1.84 -6.66
CA PRO A 285 -28.57 -1.11 -6.26
C PRO A 285 -27.81 -1.87 -5.15
N ASP A 286 -26.55 -1.50 -4.94
CA ASP A 286 -25.72 -2.10 -3.90
C ASP A 286 -26.21 -1.69 -2.48
N PRO A 287 -26.38 -2.64 -1.54
CA PRO A 287 -26.83 -2.33 -0.19
C PRO A 287 -25.76 -1.54 0.60
N PRO A 288 -26.15 -0.77 1.64
CA PRO A 288 -25.23 0.11 2.36
C PRO A 288 -23.92 -0.53 2.83
N ALA A 289 -23.94 -1.72 3.43
CA ALA A 289 -22.74 -2.45 3.86
C ALA A 289 -21.75 -2.72 2.71
N VAL A 290 -22.26 -3.10 1.53
CA VAL A 290 -21.45 -3.32 0.33
C VAL A 290 -20.84 -2.01 -0.17
N ARG A 291 -21.59 -0.90 -0.11
CA ARG A 291 -21.09 0.43 -0.47
C ARG A 291 -20.03 0.96 0.52
N LEU A 292 -20.16 0.65 1.81
CA LEU A 292 -19.14 0.93 2.82
C LEU A 292 -17.88 0.09 2.59
N HIS A 293 -18.03 -1.19 2.23
CA HIS A 293 -16.90 -2.05 1.87
C HIS A 293 -16.20 -1.57 0.58
N PHE A 294 -16.96 -1.12 -0.43
CA PHE A 294 -16.40 -0.46 -1.61
C PHE A 294 -15.62 0.80 -1.24
N ALA A 295 -16.14 1.65 -0.34
CA ALA A 295 -15.44 2.85 0.11
C ALA A 295 -14.12 2.48 0.83
N LYS A 296 -14.14 1.51 1.74
CA LYS A 296 -12.93 0.99 2.41
C LYS A 296 -11.92 0.40 1.41
N ARG A 297 -12.36 -0.46 0.49
CA ARG A 297 -11.49 -1.07 -0.53
C ARG A 297 -10.94 -0.04 -1.52
N SER A 298 -11.67 1.05 -1.76
CA SER A 298 -11.17 2.19 -2.54
C SER A 298 -10.11 2.99 -1.77
N ILE A 299 -10.31 3.24 -0.46
CA ILE A 299 -9.30 3.89 0.41
C ILE A 299 -7.99 3.09 0.42
N GLU A 300 -8.06 1.76 0.57
CA GLU A 300 -6.90 0.85 0.51
C GLU A 300 -6.12 0.89 -0.82
N ARG A 301 -6.71 1.44 -1.89
CA ARG A 301 -6.11 1.57 -3.23
C ARG A 301 -5.92 3.03 -3.67
N GLY A 302 -6.08 4.00 -2.76
CA GLY A 302 -5.95 5.43 -3.05
C GLY A 302 -7.07 6.05 -3.88
N GLY A 303 -8.20 5.36 -4.02
CA GLY A 303 -9.42 5.83 -4.66
C GLY A 303 -10.23 6.77 -3.78
N HIS A 304 -9.61 7.80 -3.20
CA HIS A 304 -10.25 8.66 -2.21
C HIS A 304 -11.47 9.42 -2.75
N ALA A 305 -11.44 9.86 -4.02
CA ALA A 305 -12.59 10.47 -4.68
C ALA A 305 -13.77 9.48 -4.84
N ALA A 306 -13.51 8.26 -5.30
CA ALA A 306 -14.53 7.21 -5.41
C ALA A 306 -15.12 6.82 -4.03
N ALA A 307 -14.28 6.72 -3.00
CA ALA A 307 -14.73 6.48 -1.62
C ALA A 307 -15.57 7.64 -1.07
N PHE A 308 -15.19 8.89 -1.38
CA PHE A 308 -15.96 10.08 -1.05
C PHE A 308 -17.33 10.07 -1.73
N HIS A 309 -17.41 9.81 -3.04
CA HIS A 309 -18.69 9.75 -3.76
C HIS A 309 -19.62 8.64 -3.24
N ALA A 310 -19.08 7.46 -2.93
CA ALA A 310 -19.85 6.37 -2.32
C ALA A 310 -20.43 6.76 -0.94
N LEU A 311 -19.63 7.39 -0.07
CA LEU A 311 -20.11 7.91 1.22
C LEU A 311 -21.07 9.09 1.06
N GLN A 312 -20.88 9.95 0.06
CA GLN A 312 -21.74 11.10 -0.20
C GLN A 312 -23.17 10.67 -0.54
N ASP A 313 -23.34 9.64 -1.38
CA ASP A 313 -24.67 9.12 -1.70
C ASP A 313 -25.31 8.38 -0.52
N LEU A 314 -24.51 7.72 0.33
CA LEU A 314 -25.03 7.13 1.58
C LEU A 314 -25.53 8.22 2.53
N CYS A 315 -24.81 9.34 2.67
CA CYS A 315 -25.28 10.50 3.45
C CYS A 315 -26.54 11.16 2.84
N ARG A 316 -26.75 11.06 1.52
CA ARG A 316 -27.99 11.50 0.87
C ARG A 316 -29.16 10.53 1.08
N ALA A 317 -28.87 9.24 1.21
CA ALA A 317 -29.87 8.19 1.40
C ALA A 317 -30.35 8.07 2.86
N ALA A 318 -29.45 8.34 3.82
CA ALA A 318 -29.72 8.38 5.26
C ALA A 318 -29.23 9.72 5.86
N PRO A 319 -29.92 10.85 5.60
CA PRO A 319 -29.54 12.17 6.11
C PRO A 319 -29.58 12.29 7.64
N GLU A 320 -30.27 11.37 8.32
CA GLU A 320 -30.23 11.18 9.77
C GLU A 320 -28.90 10.61 10.29
N ASP A 321 -28.09 9.97 9.44
CA ASP A 321 -26.79 9.42 9.81
C ASP A 321 -25.70 10.50 9.93
N ALA A 322 -25.63 11.09 11.12
CA ALA A 322 -24.63 12.10 11.46
C ALA A 322 -23.18 11.56 11.55
N ASP A 323 -22.93 10.25 11.67
CA ASP A 323 -21.55 9.73 11.74
C ASP A 323 -20.97 9.48 10.34
N LEU A 324 -21.80 9.04 9.38
CA LEU A 324 -21.39 8.95 7.97
C LEU A 324 -21.05 10.31 7.39
N ALA A 325 -21.73 11.39 7.80
CA ALA A 325 -21.36 12.76 7.43
C ALA A 325 -19.91 13.10 7.80
N HIS A 326 -19.41 12.63 8.96
CA HIS A 326 -18.01 12.78 9.36
C HIS A 326 -17.05 11.97 8.48
N ALA A 327 -17.40 10.71 8.19
CA ALA A 327 -16.60 9.86 7.30
C ALA A 327 -16.50 10.49 5.90
N CYS A 328 -17.63 10.97 5.38
CA CYS A 328 -17.74 11.66 4.09
C CYS A 328 -16.88 12.93 4.05
N ALA A 329 -17.01 13.82 5.05
CA ALA A 329 -16.21 15.05 5.15
C ALA A 329 -14.70 14.76 5.25
N ARG A 330 -14.29 13.73 6.01
CA ARG A 330 -12.87 13.34 6.06
C ARG A 330 -12.40 12.73 4.72
N ARG A 331 -13.24 12.05 3.95
CA ARG A 331 -12.86 11.58 2.60
C ARG A 331 -12.80 12.73 1.59
N ALA A 332 -13.65 13.75 1.68
CA ALA A 332 -13.53 14.96 0.88
C ALA A 332 -12.16 15.66 1.09
N LEU A 333 -11.76 15.88 2.35
CA LEU A 333 -10.44 16.45 2.70
C LEU A 333 -9.26 15.70 2.05
N VAL A 334 -9.28 14.37 2.09
CA VAL A 334 -8.19 13.52 1.57
C VAL A 334 -8.28 13.34 0.04
N ALA A 335 -9.47 13.44 -0.54
CA ALA A 335 -9.66 13.48 -2.00
C ALA A 335 -9.19 14.81 -2.63
N GLY A 336 -8.89 15.83 -1.82
CA GLY A 336 -8.45 17.15 -2.26
C GLY A 336 -9.56 18.20 -2.36
N ASP A 337 -10.75 17.92 -1.82
CA ASP A 337 -11.88 18.85 -1.79
C ASP A 337 -12.18 19.32 -0.35
N PRO A 338 -11.50 20.38 0.13
CA PRO A 338 -11.78 20.98 1.43
C PRO A 338 -13.10 21.78 1.43
N GLN A 339 -13.64 22.18 0.27
CA GLN A 339 -14.87 22.95 0.21
C GLN A 339 -16.09 22.05 0.49
N ALA A 340 -16.17 20.88 -0.15
CA ALA A 340 -17.19 19.89 0.19
C ALA A 340 -17.09 19.41 1.64
N ALA A 341 -15.88 19.31 2.21
CA ALA A 341 -15.68 19.02 3.62
C ALA A 341 -16.23 20.13 4.54
N LEU A 342 -16.02 21.40 4.18
CA LEU A 342 -16.55 22.56 4.91
C LEU A 342 -18.08 22.58 4.88
N GLU A 343 -18.67 22.28 3.73
CA GLU A 343 -20.13 22.20 3.54
C GLU A 343 -20.77 21.02 4.29
N LEU A 344 -20.16 19.82 4.24
CA LEU A 344 -20.64 18.64 4.97
C LEU A 344 -20.55 18.78 6.48
N THR A 345 -19.57 19.53 6.99
CA THR A 345 -19.44 19.79 8.44
C THR A 345 -20.29 20.96 8.93
N LEU A 346 -20.72 21.87 8.06
CA LEU A 346 -21.45 23.09 8.44
C LEU A 346 -22.77 22.83 9.21
N PRO A 347 -23.60 21.81 8.91
CA PRO A 347 -24.77 21.48 9.73
C PRO A 347 -24.39 20.96 11.12
N LEU A 348 -23.33 20.15 11.18
CA LEU A 348 -22.87 19.48 12.42
C LEU A 348 -22.32 20.51 13.43
N VAL A 349 -21.46 21.43 12.97
CA VAL A 349 -20.89 22.51 13.82
C VAL A 349 -21.90 23.61 14.19
N ARG A 350 -23.12 23.56 13.64
CA ARG A 350 -24.26 24.41 14.02
C ARG A 350 -25.25 23.71 14.96
N GLY A 351 -24.98 22.47 15.35
CA GLY A 351 -25.79 21.72 16.31
C GLY A 351 -25.75 22.29 17.73
N GLY A 352 -26.77 21.96 18.54
CA GLY A 352 -26.90 22.49 19.90
C GLY A 352 -25.91 21.94 20.94
N LYS A 353 -25.21 20.84 20.63
CA LYS A 353 -24.11 20.29 21.43
C LYS A 353 -22.83 20.29 20.58
N ALA A 354 -21.72 20.72 21.18
CA ALA A 354 -20.42 20.80 20.52
C ALA A 354 -19.93 19.42 20.03
N ASP A 355 -19.82 19.26 18.71
CA ASP A 355 -19.34 18.04 18.07
C ASP A 355 -17.84 18.16 17.75
N LEU A 356 -17.01 17.56 18.61
CA LEU A 356 -15.56 17.75 18.57
C LEU A 356 -14.92 17.19 17.28
N HIS A 357 -15.49 16.14 16.66
CA HIS A 357 -14.95 15.63 15.40
C HIS A 357 -15.41 16.49 14.22
N ALA A 358 -16.66 16.97 14.22
CA ALA A 358 -17.11 17.92 13.21
C ALA A 358 -16.28 19.21 13.23
N HIS A 359 -16.04 19.79 14.42
CA HIS A 359 -15.22 21.00 14.55
C HIS A 359 -13.76 20.78 14.14
N LEU A 360 -13.17 19.60 14.42
CA LEU A 360 -11.81 19.28 13.95
C LEU A 360 -11.74 19.24 12.42
N LEU A 361 -12.70 18.55 11.78
CA LEU A 361 -12.77 18.46 10.32
C LEU A 361 -13.10 19.83 9.69
N HIS A 362 -13.97 20.62 10.32
CA HIS A 362 -14.33 21.97 9.89
C HIS A 362 -13.15 22.95 10.00
N ALA A 363 -12.35 22.87 11.07
CA ALA A 363 -11.16 23.68 11.23
C ALA A 363 -10.09 23.36 10.16
N LEU A 364 -9.86 22.07 9.87
CA LEU A 364 -8.95 21.64 8.80
C LEU A 364 -9.45 22.06 7.41
N ALA A 365 -10.76 21.92 7.15
CA ALA A 365 -11.38 22.37 5.90
C ALA A 365 -11.26 23.89 5.74
N ALA A 366 -11.62 24.65 6.78
CA ALA A 366 -11.53 26.09 6.81
C ALA A 366 -10.09 26.58 6.59
N ALA A 367 -9.11 25.99 7.26
CA ALA A 367 -7.69 26.31 7.07
C ALA A 367 -7.24 26.04 5.61
N ARG A 368 -7.59 24.89 5.03
CA ARG A 368 -7.29 24.56 3.62
C ARG A 368 -8.03 25.47 2.63
N CYS A 369 -9.17 26.03 2.99
CA CYS A 369 -9.91 27.05 2.22
C CYS A 369 -9.51 28.51 2.53
N GLY A 370 -8.48 28.76 3.34
CA GLY A 370 -8.04 30.12 3.72
C GLY A 370 -8.99 30.88 4.65
N ARG A 371 -9.99 30.19 5.23
CA ARG A 371 -11.02 30.73 6.13
C ARG A 371 -10.58 30.70 7.60
N ALA A 372 -9.56 31.50 7.92
CA ALA A 372 -9.03 31.63 9.27
C ALA A 372 -10.12 31.98 10.31
N ASP A 373 -11.14 32.73 9.92
CA ASP A 373 -12.29 33.08 10.75
C ASP A 373 -13.10 31.85 11.21
N LEU A 374 -13.36 30.90 10.30
CA LEU A 374 -14.09 29.67 10.61
C LEU A 374 -13.21 28.64 11.36
N ALA A 375 -11.90 28.64 11.07
CA ALA A 375 -10.92 27.81 11.77
C ALA A 375 -10.78 28.23 13.24
N GLU A 376 -10.62 29.53 13.52
CA GLU A 376 -10.55 30.07 14.88
C GLU A 376 -11.87 29.88 15.66
N ALA A 377 -13.03 30.06 15.00
CA ALA A 377 -14.32 29.78 15.62
C ALA A 377 -14.45 28.30 16.07
N SER A 378 -13.94 27.35 15.28
CA SER A 378 -13.93 25.94 15.67
C SER A 378 -12.87 25.64 16.74
N LEU A 379 -11.68 26.24 16.67
CA LEU A 379 -10.66 26.12 17.72
C LEU A 379 -11.17 26.61 19.08
N ALA A 380 -11.95 27.70 19.12
CA ALA A 380 -12.54 28.21 20.36
C ALA A 380 -13.50 27.21 21.02
N VAL A 381 -14.30 26.47 20.24
CA VAL A 381 -15.16 25.39 20.74
C VAL A 381 -14.34 24.19 21.19
N LEU A 382 -13.34 23.80 20.37
CA LEU A 382 -12.46 22.66 20.67
C LEU A 382 -11.63 22.87 21.94
N ALA A 383 -11.24 24.10 22.27
CA ALA A 383 -10.49 24.41 23.48
C ALA A 383 -11.19 23.93 24.77
N GLY A 384 -12.52 23.97 24.82
CA GLY A 384 -13.29 23.46 25.96
C GLY A 384 -13.30 21.93 26.06
N GLY A 385 -13.48 21.22 24.94
CA GLY A 385 -13.54 19.75 24.92
C GLY A 385 -12.16 19.06 24.93
N LEU A 386 -11.16 19.68 24.29
CA LEU A 386 -9.84 19.14 24.02
C LEU A 386 -8.72 19.79 24.85
N ALA A 387 -9.03 20.45 25.97
CA ALA A 387 -8.02 20.97 26.89
C ALA A 387 -6.97 19.90 27.28
N GLY A 388 -5.68 20.19 27.09
CA GLY A 388 -4.58 19.24 27.32
C GLY A 388 -4.52 18.06 26.33
N SER A 389 -5.13 18.17 25.15
CA SER A 389 -5.03 17.18 24.08
C SER A 389 -3.92 17.54 23.10
N PRO A 390 -2.96 16.64 22.82
CA PRO A 390 -1.98 16.82 21.75
C PRO A 390 -2.61 17.11 20.37
N VAL A 391 -3.86 16.68 20.14
CA VAL A 391 -4.60 16.93 18.90
C VAL A 391 -5.03 18.40 18.79
N LEU A 392 -5.36 19.06 19.91
CA LEU A 392 -5.66 20.49 19.93
C LEU A 392 -4.40 21.32 19.63
N ASP A 393 -3.29 20.98 20.25
CA ASP A 393 -2.02 21.70 20.09
C ASP A 393 -1.50 21.60 18.65
N TRP A 394 -1.57 20.40 18.06
CA TRP A 394 -1.30 20.16 16.65
C TRP A 394 -2.25 20.95 15.72
N LEU A 395 -3.57 20.93 15.98
CA LEU A 395 -4.56 21.60 15.14
C LEU A 395 -4.45 23.12 15.21
N ALA A 396 -4.20 23.68 16.40
CA ALA A 396 -3.93 25.10 16.57
C ALA A 396 -2.64 25.50 15.81
N THR A 397 -1.60 24.67 15.89
CA THR A 397 -0.36 24.86 15.12
C THR A 397 -0.59 24.74 13.60
N ALA A 398 -1.58 23.97 13.13
CA ALA A 398 -2.00 23.92 11.73
C ALA A 398 -2.75 25.17 11.28
N CYS A 399 -3.78 25.59 12.00
CA CYS A 399 -4.60 26.75 11.62
C CYS A 399 -3.83 28.08 11.73
N ARG A 400 -2.95 28.22 12.74
CA ARG A 400 -2.21 29.47 13.03
C ARG A 400 -0.80 29.51 12.42
N ARG A 401 -0.46 28.60 11.50
CA ARG A 401 0.94 28.31 11.12
C ARG A 401 1.74 29.53 10.61
N ALA A 402 1.07 30.52 10.03
CA ALA A 402 1.67 31.80 9.63
C ALA A 402 2.19 32.64 10.82
N THR A 403 1.58 32.51 12.01
CA THR A 403 1.86 33.35 13.20
C THR A 403 2.38 32.58 14.43
N VAL A 404 2.42 31.24 14.40
CA VAL A 404 3.01 30.39 15.46
C VAL A 404 4.41 30.89 15.87
N ASP A 405 4.66 30.99 17.18
CA ASP A 405 6.03 31.12 17.70
C ASP A 405 6.66 29.71 17.84
N PHE A 406 7.84 29.52 17.25
CA PHE A 406 8.60 28.28 17.37
C PHE A 406 9.61 28.31 18.52
N ALA A 407 9.95 29.48 19.07
CA ALA A 407 10.86 29.59 20.21
C ALA A 407 10.19 29.17 21.53
N ALA A 408 8.85 29.23 21.58
CA ALA A 408 8.03 28.94 22.75
C ALA A 408 8.40 27.61 23.48
N PRO A 409 8.26 27.54 24.82
CA PRO A 409 8.60 26.34 25.60
C PRO A 409 7.78 25.10 25.25
N ASP A 410 6.57 25.31 24.72
CA ASP A 410 5.55 24.35 24.33
C ASP A 410 5.41 24.17 22.81
N ALA A 411 6.28 24.80 22.02
CA ALA A 411 6.25 24.74 20.55
C ALA A 411 6.28 23.28 20.03
N LEU A 412 5.32 22.94 19.15
CA LEU A 412 4.97 21.57 18.75
C LEU A 412 6.18 20.65 18.43
N TRP A 413 7.22 21.17 17.77
CA TRP A 413 8.42 20.41 17.39
C TRP A 413 9.17 19.79 18.56
N ARG A 414 9.02 20.33 19.78
CA ARG A 414 9.63 19.81 21.01
C ARG A 414 9.12 18.41 21.39
N ARG A 415 7.97 17.96 20.86
CA ARG A 415 7.43 16.60 21.08
C ARG A 415 8.31 15.46 20.57
N TRP A 416 9.38 15.77 19.83
CA TRP A 416 10.37 14.82 19.33
C TRP A 416 11.69 14.83 20.11
N VAL A 417 11.79 15.66 21.15
CA VAL A 417 13.03 15.89 21.90
C VAL A 417 12.84 15.51 23.36
N SER A 418 13.61 14.52 23.82
CA SER A 418 13.73 14.12 25.23
C SER A 418 14.62 15.08 26.04
N ASP A 419 15.62 15.66 25.38
CA ASP A 419 16.75 16.33 26.01
C ASP A 419 16.74 17.85 25.79
N ARG A 420 17.90 18.49 25.98
CA ARG A 420 18.07 19.92 25.70
C ARG A 420 18.10 20.17 24.20
N ALA A 421 17.18 21.01 23.73
CA ALA A 421 17.24 21.60 22.39
C ALA A 421 17.02 23.11 22.42
N ARG A 422 17.84 23.80 21.63
CA ARG A 422 17.88 25.26 21.49
C ARG A 422 17.44 25.64 20.08
N LEU A 423 16.72 26.76 19.96
CA LEU A 423 16.27 27.30 18.68
C LEU A 423 16.72 28.75 18.57
N SER A 424 17.17 29.15 17.38
CA SER A 424 17.39 30.54 17.00
C SER A 424 16.77 30.82 15.63
N GLU A 425 16.19 32.00 15.44
CA GLU A 425 15.78 32.48 14.11
C GLU A 425 16.70 33.60 13.66
N GLY A 426 17.25 33.47 12.46
CA GLY A 426 17.90 34.55 11.75
C GLY A 426 16.93 35.71 11.44
N ALA A 427 17.44 36.93 11.46
CA ALA A 427 16.65 38.11 11.10
C ALA A 427 16.16 38.04 9.65
N GLY A 428 17.03 37.62 8.72
CA GLY A 428 16.77 37.50 7.29
C GLY A 428 16.04 36.22 6.86
N LEU A 429 15.49 35.43 7.80
CA LEU A 429 14.71 34.23 7.47
C LEU A 429 13.49 34.57 6.60
N ALA A 430 13.35 33.88 5.47
CA ALA A 430 12.29 34.05 4.48
C ALA A 430 10.93 33.48 4.94
N ARG A 431 10.37 34.06 6.03
CA ARG A 431 9.14 33.58 6.72
C ARG A 431 7.87 33.54 5.84
N GLY A 432 7.86 34.25 4.71
CA GLY A 432 6.76 34.27 3.74
C GLY A 432 6.94 33.33 2.53
N ALA A 433 7.99 32.52 2.49
CA ALA A 433 8.22 31.58 1.40
C ALA A 433 7.19 30.45 1.35
N ARG A 434 6.76 30.07 0.14
CA ARG A 434 5.78 28.99 -0.07
C ARG A 434 6.39 27.59 0.00
N MET A 435 7.71 27.48 -0.09
CA MET A 435 8.46 26.27 0.23
C MET A 435 9.34 26.47 1.47
N SER A 436 9.39 25.47 2.33
CA SER A 436 10.42 25.32 3.37
C SER A 436 11.34 24.17 3.00
N VAL A 437 12.64 24.35 3.22
CA VAL A 437 13.64 23.30 3.03
C VAL A 437 14.27 22.97 4.37
N ILE A 438 14.04 21.74 4.81
CA ILE A 438 14.59 21.21 6.06
C ILE A 438 15.97 20.66 5.74
N VAL A 439 17.00 21.30 6.28
CA VAL A 439 18.40 20.91 6.12
C VAL A 439 18.81 20.05 7.31
N LEU A 440 19.21 18.82 7.01
CA LEU A 440 19.46 17.77 7.99
C LEU A 440 20.96 17.71 8.31
N GLY A 441 21.32 17.99 9.56
CA GLY A 441 22.70 18.02 10.04
C GLY A 441 22.95 17.07 11.21
N TYR A 442 24.15 16.49 11.22
CA TYR A 442 24.68 15.68 12.31
C TYR A 442 26.09 16.19 12.68
N GLN A 443 26.35 16.34 13.99
CA GLN A 443 27.64 16.75 14.56
C GLN A 443 28.27 18.01 13.88
N ALA A 444 27.44 18.95 13.42
CA ALA A 444 27.84 20.14 12.68
C ALA A 444 28.76 19.86 11.45
N GLN A 445 28.46 18.80 10.69
CA GLN A 445 29.24 18.37 9.53
C GLN A 445 29.65 19.52 8.57
N PRO A 446 30.91 19.58 8.06
CA PRO A 446 31.40 20.72 7.27
C PRO A 446 30.61 21.06 5.99
N GLY A 447 29.90 20.10 5.40
CA GLY A 447 29.05 20.33 4.23
C GLY A 447 27.80 21.18 4.51
N LEU A 448 27.39 21.33 5.78
CA LEU A 448 26.16 22.01 6.18
C LEU A 448 26.07 23.46 5.68
N ALA A 449 27.19 24.19 5.69
CA ALA A 449 27.27 25.56 5.16
C ALA A 449 27.16 25.62 3.63
N ALA A 450 27.63 24.60 2.91
CA ALA A 450 27.47 24.49 1.46
C ALA A 450 26.01 24.17 1.09
N ALA A 451 25.37 23.26 1.83
CA ALA A 451 23.95 22.93 1.67
C ALA A 451 23.08 24.19 1.85
N VAL A 452 23.22 24.91 2.97
CA VAL A 452 22.47 26.15 3.24
C VAL A 452 22.75 27.23 2.21
N ARG A 453 24.01 27.48 1.83
CA ARG A 453 24.34 28.47 0.79
C ARG A 453 23.69 28.13 -0.56
N SER A 454 23.73 26.86 -0.98
CA SER A 454 23.10 26.44 -2.25
C SER A 454 21.57 26.64 -2.30
N LEU A 455 20.92 26.82 -1.14
CA LEU A 455 19.50 27.16 -1.01
C LEU A 455 19.24 28.67 -0.96
N LEU A 456 20.23 29.46 -0.52
CA LEU A 456 20.19 30.93 -0.54
C LEU A 456 20.53 31.49 -1.94
N ASP A 457 21.34 30.76 -2.72
CA ASP A 457 21.72 31.08 -4.10
C ASP A 457 20.63 30.72 -5.14
N GLN A 458 19.39 30.42 -4.70
CA GLN A 458 18.27 29.99 -5.56
C GLN A 458 17.53 31.14 -6.24
N ASP A 459 16.84 30.82 -7.34
CA ASP A 459 16.00 31.74 -8.11
C ASP A 459 14.65 32.06 -7.45
N GLU A 460 14.17 31.18 -6.57
CA GLU A 460 12.99 31.39 -5.71
C GLU A 460 13.37 31.13 -4.24
N ALA A 461 13.05 32.08 -3.36
CA ALA A 461 13.44 32.02 -1.94
C ALA A 461 12.63 30.97 -1.15
N ALA A 462 13.31 30.25 -0.25
CA ALA A 462 12.70 29.23 0.61
C ALA A 462 12.94 29.49 2.11
N GLU A 463 12.02 29.02 2.97
CA GLU A 463 12.18 29.04 4.42
C GLU A 463 13.14 27.92 4.84
N ILE A 464 14.41 28.25 5.08
CA ILE A 464 15.43 27.27 5.47
C ILE A 464 15.33 26.97 6.97
N VAL A 465 15.12 25.70 7.31
CA VAL A 465 15.08 25.19 8.68
C VAL A 465 16.21 24.17 8.85
N VAL A 466 17.26 24.53 9.57
CA VAL A 466 18.40 23.64 9.87
C VAL A 466 18.12 22.89 11.16
N VAL A 467 18.13 21.56 11.11
CA VAL A 467 18.03 20.70 12.29
C VAL A 467 19.34 19.94 12.43
N ASN A 468 20.16 20.34 13.42
CA ASN A 468 21.41 19.68 13.77
C ASN A 468 21.26 18.86 15.06
N SER A 469 21.79 17.63 15.07
CA SER A 469 21.78 16.74 16.23
C SER A 469 23.16 16.20 16.59
N GLY A 470 23.37 15.91 17.88
CA GLY A 470 24.64 15.45 18.43
C GLY A 470 25.70 16.57 18.57
N ASP A 471 26.82 16.22 19.21
CA ASP A 471 27.90 17.15 19.56
C ASP A 471 28.45 17.94 18.36
N GLY A 472 28.27 19.25 18.36
CA GLY A 472 28.86 20.17 17.38
C GLY A 472 28.13 21.51 17.27
N ASP A 473 28.88 22.61 17.17
CA ASP A 473 28.27 23.94 17.00
C ASP A 473 27.96 24.26 15.54
N ALA A 474 26.74 23.93 15.12
CA ALA A 474 26.23 24.28 13.80
C ALA A 474 26.12 25.80 13.56
N ALA A 475 26.05 26.64 14.60
CA ALA A 475 26.02 28.09 14.42
C ALA A 475 27.40 28.62 13.99
N ALA A 476 28.48 28.13 14.61
CA ALA A 476 29.85 28.42 14.19
C ALA A 476 30.13 27.96 12.75
N VAL A 477 29.63 26.77 12.36
CA VAL A 477 29.82 26.23 10.99
C VAL A 477 29.03 27.01 9.94
N LEU A 478 27.83 27.51 10.27
CA LEU A 478 27.04 28.37 9.39
C LEU A 478 27.59 29.81 9.33
N GLY A 479 28.17 30.31 10.41
CA GLY A 479 28.70 31.66 10.50
C GLY A 479 27.66 32.72 10.09
N PRO A 480 27.96 33.62 9.14
CA PRO A 480 26.99 34.60 8.65
C PRO A 480 25.69 34.01 8.09
N LEU A 481 25.70 32.76 7.60
CA LEU A 481 24.51 32.09 7.05
C LEU A 481 23.45 31.83 8.13
N ALA A 482 23.84 31.76 9.41
CA ALA A 482 22.91 31.61 10.53
C ALA A 482 21.87 32.76 10.59
N ALA A 483 22.20 33.94 10.06
CA ALA A 483 21.29 35.08 10.00
C ALA A 483 20.12 34.92 9.02
N ALA A 484 20.11 33.89 8.17
CA ALA A 484 19.08 33.63 7.16
C ALA A 484 18.24 32.35 7.39
N VAL A 485 18.49 31.59 8.46
CA VAL A 485 17.84 30.29 8.73
C VAL A 485 17.12 30.27 10.08
N ARG A 486 16.21 29.31 10.26
CA ARG A 486 15.83 28.83 11.61
C ARG A 486 16.77 27.68 11.97
N LEU A 487 17.61 27.85 12.99
CA LEU A 487 18.54 26.82 13.45
C LEU A 487 18.02 26.17 14.73
N ILE A 488 17.87 24.85 14.70
CA ILE A 488 17.54 24.00 15.83
C ILE A 488 18.74 23.11 16.12
N GLN A 489 19.28 23.21 17.35
CA GLN A 489 20.35 22.36 17.86
C GLN A 489 19.77 21.43 18.94
N VAL A 490 19.94 20.12 18.76
CA VAL A 490 19.56 19.08 19.72
C VAL A 490 20.83 18.44 20.25
N GLU A 491 21.03 18.43 21.58
CA GLU A 491 22.27 17.94 22.20
C GLU A 491 22.43 16.41 22.00
N ALA A 492 21.34 15.65 22.03
CA ALA A 492 21.33 14.21 21.74
C ALA A 492 21.44 13.89 20.22
N PRO A 493 22.08 12.78 19.81
CA PRO A 493 22.10 12.32 18.43
C PRO A 493 20.73 11.79 18.00
N LEU A 494 20.25 12.18 16.81
CA LEU A 494 18.95 11.77 16.27
C LEU A 494 19.11 10.92 15.01
N TYR A 495 18.23 9.93 14.84
CA TYR A 495 18.01 9.35 13.51
C TYR A 495 17.25 10.34 12.61
N VAL A 496 17.49 10.25 11.31
CA VAL A 496 17.05 11.24 10.31
C VAL A 496 15.53 11.39 10.24
N GLY A 497 14.75 10.37 10.61
CA GLY A 497 13.29 10.47 10.74
C GLY A 497 12.85 11.48 11.79
N ALA A 498 13.48 11.46 12.98
CA ALA A 498 13.19 12.41 14.06
C ALA A 498 13.60 13.84 13.65
N ALA A 499 14.77 14.01 13.05
CA ALA A 499 15.24 15.31 12.56
C ALA A 499 14.31 15.91 11.48
N ARG A 500 13.77 15.09 10.56
CA ARG A 500 12.75 15.54 9.61
C ARG A 500 11.46 15.96 10.31
N ASN A 501 10.96 15.19 11.28
CA ASN A 501 9.72 15.54 11.99
C ASN A 501 9.85 16.88 12.74
N ILE A 502 11.00 17.14 13.39
CA ILE A 502 11.30 18.42 14.04
C ILE A 502 11.19 19.58 13.03
N GLY A 503 11.81 19.46 11.85
CA GLY A 503 11.73 20.49 10.82
C GLY A 503 10.32 20.66 10.22
N VAL A 504 9.54 19.58 10.10
CA VAL A 504 8.16 19.63 9.59
C VAL A 504 7.25 20.40 10.54
N ASP A 505 7.38 20.17 11.84
CA ASP A 505 6.63 20.89 12.88
C ASP A 505 7.15 22.33 13.07
N ALA A 506 8.45 22.57 12.86
CA ALA A 506 9.10 23.88 12.97
C ALA A 506 9.23 24.62 11.63
N SER A 507 8.25 24.51 10.72
CA SER A 507 8.20 25.23 9.44
C SER A 507 6.80 25.78 9.14
N ARG A 508 6.74 26.90 8.40
CA ARG A 508 5.50 27.60 8.05
C ARG A 508 4.93 27.20 6.70
N ALA A 509 5.82 27.06 5.72
CA ALA A 509 5.51 27.02 4.29
C ALA A 509 4.51 25.93 3.86
N GLU A 510 3.74 26.19 2.78
CA GLU A 510 2.75 25.27 2.18
C GLU A 510 3.36 23.95 1.70
N TYR A 511 4.57 24.01 1.16
CA TYR A 511 5.33 22.87 0.65
C TYR A 511 6.60 22.66 1.48
N VAL A 512 6.96 21.39 1.69
CA VAL A 512 8.12 21.01 2.49
C VAL A 512 9.03 20.11 1.67
N ALA A 513 10.32 20.46 1.62
CA ALA A 513 11.38 19.70 0.98
C ALA A 513 12.51 19.40 1.96
N PHE A 514 13.41 18.49 1.59
CA PHE A 514 14.51 18.04 2.44
C PHE A 514 15.84 18.09 1.67
N LEU A 515 16.90 18.53 2.34
CA LEU A 515 18.28 18.48 1.85
C LEU A 515 19.19 17.95 2.97
N ALA A 516 20.08 17.00 2.67
CA ALA A 516 21.06 16.53 3.63
C ALA A 516 22.30 17.44 3.65
N GLY A 517 23.00 17.54 4.78
CA GLY A 517 24.20 18.38 4.95
C GLY A 517 25.44 17.92 4.16
N ASP A 518 25.31 16.92 3.28
CA ASP A 518 26.30 16.44 2.30
C ASP A 518 25.88 16.72 0.84
N CYS A 519 24.69 17.31 0.65
CA CYS A 519 24.08 17.63 -0.64
C CYS A 519 24.06 19.14 -0.90
N THR A 520 23.98 19.52 -2.17
CA THR A 520 23.68 20.90 -2.60
C THR A 520 22.55 20.93 -3.62
N ALA A 521 21.79 22.02 -3.63
CA ALA A 521 20.75 22.29 -4.62
C ALA A 521 21.36 22.99 -5.85
N ALA A 522 21.11 22.47 -7.05
CA ALA A 522 21.46 23.18 -8.28
C ALA A 522 20.54 24.41 -8.51
N PRO A 523 20.88 25.35 -9.41
CA PRO A 523 19.98 26.45 -9.77
C PRO A 523 18.62 25.95 -10.28
N GLY A 524 17.53 26.60 -9.88
CA GLY A 524 16.17 26.21 -10.25
C GLY A 524 15.57 25.05 -9.45
N TRP A 525 16.22 24.61 -8.37
CA TRP A 525 15.76 23.47 -7.56
C TRP A 525 14.48 23.80 -6.77
N VAL A 526 14.39 25.00 -6.19
CA VAL A 526 13.17 25.47 -5.52
C VAL A 526 12.07 25.73 -6.55
N SER A 527 12.34 26.55 -7.56
CA SER A 527 11.33 26.94 -8.55
C SER A 527 10.83 25.75 -9.39
N GLY A 528 11.67 24.74 -9.65
CA GLY A 528 11.26 23.49 -10.29
C GLY A 528 10.28 22.69 -9.46
N ARG A 529 10.54 22.50 -8.16
CA ARG A 529 9.58 21.87 -7.25
C ARG A 529 8.29 22.66 -7.16
N MET A 530 8.38 23.99 -7.06
CA MET A 530 7.22 24.88 -7.02
C MET A 530 6.37 24.78 -8.29
N ARG A 531 6.95 24.83 -9.49
CA ARG A 531 6.21 24.63 -10.75
C ARG A 531 5.40 23.32 -10.75
N ARG A 532 5.98 22.21 -10.29
CA ARG A 532 5.30 20.90 -10.21
C ARG A 532 4.20 20.89 -9.15
N HIS A 533 4.47 21.44 -7.97
CA HIS A 533 3.50 21.53 -6.86
C HIS A 533 2.30 22.44 -7.20
N LEU A 534 2.53 23.55 -7.90
CA LEU A 534 1.47 24.46 -8.38
C LEU A 534 0.66 23.88 -9.55
N ALA A 535 1.23 22.94 -10.29
CA ALA A 535 0.49 22.09 -11.25
C ALA A 535 -0.29 20.94 -10.56
N GLY A 536 -0.43 20.96 -9.23
CA GLY A 536 -1.24 20.01 -8.46
C GLY A 536 -0.50 18.78 -7.93
N ALA A 537 0.82 18.67 -8.12
CA ALA A 537 1.59 17.54 -7.57
C ALA A 537 1.59 17.57 -6.03
N LEU A 538 1.02 16.55 -5.38
CA LEU A 538 1.06 16.44 -3.93
C LEU A 538 2.45 16.06 -3.41
N SER A 539 3.27 15.38 -4.22
CA SER A 539 4.68 15.13 -3.94
C SER A 539 5.52 15.15 -5.22
N VAL A 540 6.76 15.63 -5.11
CA VAL A 540 7.69 15.81 -6.23
C VAL A 540 9.03 15.16 -5.91
N SER A 541 9.37 14.12 -6.65
CA SER A 541 10.58 13.29 -6.56
C SER A 541 11.63 13.72 -7.58
N THR A 542 12.91 13.59 -7.23
CA THR A 542 13.98 14.28 -7.97
C THR A 542 15.27 13.46 -8.13
N PRO A 543 16.01 13.69 -9.23
CA PRO A 543 17.29 13.06 -9.48
C PRO A 543 18.39 13.48 -8.50
N VAL A 544 19.50 12.75 -8.55
CA VAL A 544 20.79 13.09 -7.92
C VAL A 544 21.87 13.04 -8.99
N LEU A 545 22.88 13.90 -8.87
CA LEU A 545 24.09 13.93 -9.68
C LEU A 545 25.33 13.99 -8.77
N PRO A 546 26.53 13.56 -9.23
CA PRO A 546 27.74 13.67 -8.43
C PRO A 546 28.15 15.13 -8.32
N ALA A 547 28.45 15.60 -7.10
CA ALA A 547 28.95 16.95 -6.87
C ALA A 547 30.39 17.15 -7.38
N GLU A 548 31.18 16.07 -7.46
CA GLU A 548 32.59 16.06 -7.82
C GLU A 548 32.86 14.90 -8.80
N THR A 549 33.41 15.20 -9.98
CA THR A 549 33.55 14.23 -11.10
C THR A 549 35.00 13.85 -11.42
N ASP A 550 35.98 14.41 -10.71
CA ASP A 550 37.39 14.08 -10.93
C ASP A 550 37.78 12.70 -10.35
N SER A 551 37.18 12.32 -9.21
CA SER A 551 37.42 11.01 -8.58
C SER A 551 36.67 9.87 -9.28
N LEU A 552 37.40 8.84 -9.67
CA LEU A 552 36.83 7.58 -10.15
C LEU A 552 36.09 6.80 -9.05
N ALA A 553 36.50 6.93 -7.78
CA ALA A 553 35.79 6.31 -6.67
C ALA A 553 34.46 7.05 -6.40
N GLY A 554 34.45 8.38 -6.48
CA GLY A 554 33.22 9.18 -6.40
C GLY A 554 32.23 8.83 -7.51
N ILE A 555 32.68 8.72 -8.76
CA ILE A 555 31.83 8.25 -9.89
C ILE A 555 31.33 6.81 -9.65
N ALA A 556 32.18 5.91 -9.15
CA ALA A 556 31.80 4.52 -8.88
C ALA A 556 30.72 4.42 -7.79
N ALA A 557 30.90 5.12 -6.67
CA ALA A 557 29.94 5.25 -5.59
C ALA A 557 28.62 5.85 -6.08
N HIS A 558 28.69 6.97 -6.79
CA HIS A 558 27.52 7.70 -7.27
C HIS A 558 26.60 6.82 -8.12
N TYR A 559 27.14 6.18 -9.17
CA TYR A 559 26.35 5.31 -10.02
C TYR A 559 26.01 3.97 -9.36
N LEU A 560 26.67 3.57 -8.27
CA LEU A 560 26.23 2.43 -7.46
C LEU A 560 24.99 2.76 -6.63
N HIS A 561 24.93 3.95 -6.02
CA HIS A 561 23.84 4.37 -5.14
C HIS A 561 22.65 5.01 -5.87
N TYR A 562 22.90 5.77 -6.94
CA TYR A 562 21.93 6.71 -7.52
C TYR A 562 21.59 6.47 -9.00
N TRP A 563 21.98 5.34 -9.62
CA TRP A 563 21.61 5.03 -11.03
C TRP A 563 20.09 5.03 -11.28
N GLY A 564 19.28 4.66 -10.29
CA GLY A 564 17.82 4.71 -10.36
C GLY A 564 17.25 6.15 -10.23
N ARG A 565 18.12 7.13 -10.04
CA ARG A 565 17.83 8.55 -9.78
C ARG A 565 18.63 9.48 -10.71
N HIS A 566 19.09 9.00 -11.86
CA HIS A 566 19.67 9.86 -12.89
C HIS A 566 18.53 10.55 -13.68
N PRO A 567 18.69 11.78 -14.21
CA PRO A 567 17.63 12.46 -14.97
C PRO A 567 17.10 11.63 -16.16
N GLU A 568 17.99 10.87 -16.80
CA GLU A 568 17.69 10.00 -17.95
C GLU A 568 17.26 8.56 -17.59
N THR A 569 17.07 8.23 -16.30
CA THR A 569 16.63 6.88 -15.92
C THR A 569 15.25 6.58 -16.56
N PRO A 570 15.07 5.44 -17.24
CA PRO A 570 13.77 5.06 -17.81
C PRO A 570 12.68 4.93 -16.74
N ASP A 571 11.46 5.33 -17.06
CA ASP A 571 10.32 5.43 -16.12
C ASP A 571 10.14 4.19 -15.23
N VAL A 572 10.20 2.99 -15.84
CA VAL A 572 10.05 1.69 -15.14
C VAL A 572 11.23 1.30 -14.23
N GLN A 573 12.29 2.12 -14.18
CA GLN A 573 13.47 1.95 -13.33
C GLN A 573 13.69 3.13 -12.37
N ARG A 574 12.83 4.17 -12.38
CA ARG A 574 12.99 5.34 -11.51
C ARG A 574 12.71 5.03 -10.05
N MET A 575 13.56 5.57 -9.18
CA MET A 575 13.44 5.46 -7.74
C MET A 575 13.01 6.82 -7.17
N HIS A 576 11.74 6.93 -6.78
CA HIS A 576 11.10 8.19 -6.40
C HIS A 576 11.48 8.67 -4.98
N PHE A 577 12.75 9.02 -4.78
CA PHE A 577 13.29 9.62 -3.55
C PHE A 577 13.63 11.11 -3.75
N GLY A 578 14.19 11.77 -2.71
CA GLY A 578 14.46 13.22 -2.74
C GLY A 578 13.20 14.08 -2.79
N ARG A 579 12.13 13.59 -2.14
CA ARG A 579 10.78 14.11 -2.28
C ARG A 579 10.57 15.43 -1.53
N SER A 580 9.86 16.34 -2.19
CA SER A 580 9.10 17.41 -1.53
C SER A 580 7.62 17.05 -1.51
N PHE A 581 6.85 17.66 -0.61
CA PHE A 581 5.47 17.32 -0.32
C PHE A 581 4.64 18.58 -0.08
N ALA A 582 3.37 18.54 -0.47
CA ALA A 582 2.37 19.43 0.12
C ALA A 582 2.27 19.12 1.62
N ARG A 583 2.29 20.15 2.48
CA ARG A 583 2.28 19.99 3.95
C ARG A 583 1.13 19.12 4.44
N TRP A 584 -0.06 19.27 3.87
CA TRP A 584 -1.23 18.49 4.26
C TRP A 584 -1.08 16.99 3.96
N LEU A 585 -0.28 16.60 2.95
CA LEU A 585 0.01 15.20 2.66
C LEU A 585 0.88 14.56 3.76
N LEU A 586 1.84 15.32 4.31
CA LEU A 586 2.60 14.88 5.49
C LEU A 586 1.67 14.74 6.71
N GLU A 587 0.71 15.65 6.86
CA GLU A 587 -0.24 15.66 7.97
C GLU A 587 -1.27 14.51 7.92
N GLU A 588 -1.68 14.03 6.74
CA GLU A 588 -2.50 12.81 6.63
C GLU A 588 -1.67 11.51 6.67
N ALA A 589 -0.48 11.50 6.08
CA ALA A 589 0.41 10.32 6.08
C ALA A 589 1.02 10.06 7.47
N GLY A 590 1.24 11.11 8.27
CA GLY A 590 1.83 11.08 9.60
C GLY A 590 3.34 11.29 9.61
N ALA A 591 3.97 10.97 10.74
CA ALA A 591 5.39 11.20 10.98
C ALA A 591 6.29 10.22 10.19
N PHE A 592 7.50 10.65 9.84
CA PHE A 592 8.60 9.72 9.55
C PHE A 592 8.87 8.89 10.81
N PRO A 593 9.09 7.55 10.75
CA PRO A 593 9.43 6.76 11.92
C PRO A 593 10.71 7.29 12.60
N PRO A 594 10.65 7.82 13.84
CA PRO A 594 11.80 8.48 14.45
C PRO A 594 12.88 7.51 14.96
N GLY A 595 12.57 6.22 15.10
CA GLY A 595 13.49 5.18 15.60
C GLY A 595 14.22 4.39 14.50
N LEU A 596 13.83 4.54 13.23
CA LEU A 596 14.48 3.88 12.11
C LEU A 596 15.77 4.62 11.71
N ARG A 597 16.86 3.86 11.59
CA ARG A 597 18.18 4.33 11.18
C ARG A 597 18.27 4.64 9.69
N VAL A 598 17.52 3.91 8.86
CA VAL A 598 17.37 4.08 7.40
C VAL A 598 15.96 3.66 6.96
N ASN A 599 15.58 3.96 5.71
CA ASN A 599 14.30 3.59 5.09
C ASN A 599 13.05 4.19 5.78
N GLU A 600 13.24 5.13 6.69
CA GLU A 600 12.20 5.92 7.35
C GLU A 600 11.41 6.79 6.36
N ASP A 601 12.06 7.28 5.30
CA ASP A 601 11.40 7.97 4.20
C ASP A 601 10.62 7.00 3.31
N GLY A 602 11.12 5.78 3.06
CA GLY A 602 10.37 4.70 2.41
C GLY A 602 9.06 4.35 3.12
N VAL A 603 9.08 4.26 4.46
CA VAL A 603 7.88 3.99 5.29
C VAL A 603 6.90 5.18 5.33
N LEU A 604 7.37 6.42 5.14
CA LEU A 604 6.47 7.56 4.92
C LEU A 604 5.92 7.57 3.48
N ASN A 605 6.79 7.43 2.49
CA ASN A 605 6.47 7.43 1.06
C ASN A 605 5.38 6.41 0.75
N HIS A 606 5.49 5.18 1.28
CA HIS A 606 4.44 4.17 1.15
C HIS A 606 3.05 4.66 1.62
N ARG A 607 2.97 5.37 2.76
CA ARG A 607 1.71 5.96 3.26
C ARG A 607 1.25 7.15 2.42
N ALA A 608 2.17 8.00 2.00
CA ALA A 608 1.87 9.16 1.15
C ALA A 608 1.38 8.74 -0.25
N ASP A 609 1.91 7.67 -0.81
CA ASP A 609 1.60 7.14 -2.15
C ASP A 609 0.22 6.48 -2.21
N HIS A 610 -0.36 6.10 -1.06
CA HIS A 610 -1.78 5.74 -0.98
C HIS A 610 -2.71 6.96 -1.12
N ILE A 611 -2.21 8.19 -0.97
CA ILE A 611 -3.01 9.43 -1.11
C ILE A 611 -2.70 10.13 -2.44
N GLY A 612 -1.42 10.20 -2.82
CA GLY A 612 -0.98 10.81 -4.08
C GLY A 612 0.42 10.38 -4.49
N LEU A 613 0.50 9.73 -5.65
CA LEU A 613 1.76 9.28 -6.26
C LEU A 613 2.72 10.46 -6.54
N PRO A 614 4.04 10.22 -6.52
CA PRO A 614 5.04 11.27 -6.72
C PRO A 614 5.20 11.62 -8.20
N VAL A 615 5.24 12.91 -8.52
CA VAL A 615 5.65 13.39 -9.85
C VAL A 615 7.18 13.35 -9.95
N TRP A 616 7.71 12.99 -11.12
CA TRP A 616 9.15 13.08 -11.42
C TRP A 616 9.49 14.46 -12.00
N ALA A 617 10.51 15.12 -11.45
CA ALA A 617 11.03 16.40 -11.93
C ALA A 617 12.50 16.25 -12.35
N PRO A 618 12.80 15.80 -13.58
CA PRO A 618 14.17 15.60 -14.05
C PRO A 618 14.98 16.91 -14.11
N GLU A 619 14.32 18.07 -14.13
CA GLU A 619 14.93 19.39 -14.09
C GLU A 619 15.42 19.83 -12.69
N VAL A 620 15.02 19.14 -11.62
CA VAL A 620 15.39 19.49 -10.24
C VAL A 620 16.59 18.66 -9.79
N LEU A 621 17.80 19.19 -9.97
CA LEU A 621 19.04 18.47 -9.76
C LEU A 621 19.58 18.67 -8.32
N THR A 622 19.61 17.62 -7.49
CA THR A 622 20.40 17.61 -6.26
C THR A 622 21.81 17.10 -6.57
N ALA A 623 22.86 17.80 -6.17
CA ALA A 623 24.22 17.27 -6.20
C ALA A 623 24.58 16.64 -4.84
N HIS A 624 25.25 15.48 -4.85
CA HIS A 624 25.64 14.73 -3.65
C HIS A 624 27.17 14.54 -3.61
N ARG A 625 27.79 14.67 -2.44
CA ARG A 625 29.22 14.38 -2.25
C ARG A 625 29.44 12.90 -1.91
N ASP A 626 29.88 12.15 -2.90
CA ASP A 626 30.22 10.73 -2.78
C ASP A 626 31.67 10.50 -2.27
N PRO A 627 31.99 9.32 -1.68
CA PRO A 627 33.33 9.02 -1.17
C PRO A 627 34.43 9.12 -2.24
N ALA A 628 35.41 10.01 -2.01
CA ALA A 628 36.43 10.35 -3.00
C ALA A 628 37.57 9.31 -3.13
N MET A 629 37.74 8.41 -2.15
CA MET A 629 38.78 7.36 -2.14
C MET A 629 38.15 5.95 -2.15
N LEU A 630 38.85 4.99 -2.76
CA LEU A 630 38.37 3.61 -2.82
C LEU A 630 38.22 2.98 -1.43
N GLY A 631 39.14 3.25 -0.49
CA GLY A 631 39.04 2.73 0.89
C GLY A 631 37.73 3.15 1.57
N ASP A 632 37.38 4.42 1.46
CA ASP A 632 36.17 5.00 2.05
C ASP A 632 34.90 4.41 1.40
N LEU A 633 34.90 4.22 0.07
CA LEU A 633 33.83 3.55 -0.66
C LEU A 633 33.64 2.09 -0.19
N LEU A 634 34.71 1.31 -0.02
CA LEU A 634 34.60 -0.06 0.47
C LEU A 634 34.09 -0.11 1.93
N ALA A 635 34.53 0.81 2.77
CA ALA A 635 34.08 0.91 4.16
C ALA A 635 32.58 1.29 4.26
N ASP A 636 32.14 2.30 3.51
CA ASP A 636 30.73 2.70 3.49
C ASP A 636 29.85 1.64 2.83
N GLU A 637 30.26 0.97 1.74
CA GLU A 637 29.46 -0.14 1.20
C GLU A 637 29.33 -1.30 2.18
N ARG A 638 30.38 -1.68 2.94
CA ARG A 638 30.24 -2.71 4.00
C ARG A 638 29.24 -2.24 5.06
N ALA A 639 29.30 -0.96 5.46
CA ALA A 639 28.36 -0.39 6.41
C ALA A 639 26.92 -0.31 5.87
N ARG A 640 26.73 -0.03 4.58
CA ARG A 640 25.43 -0.14 3.86
C ARG A 640 24.99 -1.58 3.69
N GLY A 641 25.92 -2.54 3.59
CA GLY A 641 25.67 -3.98 3.65
C GLY A 641 24.99 -4.35 4.97
N MET A 642 25.63 -4.03 6.09
CA MET A 642 25.08 -4.28 7.43
C MET A 642 23.69 -3.65 7.61
N ARG A 643 23.49 -2.40 7.18
CA ARG A 643 22.20 -1.69 7.27
C ARG A 643 21.13 -2.23 6.31
N ARG A 644 21.50 -2.89 5.20
CA ARG A 644 20.54 -3.50 4.25
C ARG A 644 19.92 -4.79 4.80
N ALA A 645 20.65 -5.54 5.63
CA ALA A 645 20.17 -6.78 6.24
C ALA A 645 18.96 -6.57 7.18
N ASP A 646 18.84 -5.38 7.79
CA ASP A 646 17.74 -5.02 8.70
C ASP A 646 16.37 -4.90 7.96
N HIS A 647 16.32 -4.99 6.62
CA HIS A 647 15.11 -4.74 5.81
C HIS A 647 14.83 -5.78 4.70
N PRO A 648 13.57 -5.93 4.25
CA PRO A 648 13.23 -6.79 3.12
C PRO A 648 13.89 -6.38 1.78
N PRO A 649 14.25 -7.34 0.90
CA PRO A 649 14.09 -8.77 1.08
C PRO A 649 15.15 -9.42 1.97
N PHE A 650 16.27 -8.74 2.25
CA PHE A 650 17.42 -9.32 2.96
C PHE A 650 17.03 -9.88 4.34
N ARG A 651 16.21 -9.18 5.13
CA ARG A 651 15.70 -9.69 6.42
C ARG A 651 14.88 -10.98 6.29
N GLY A 652 14.27 -11.22 5.13
CA GLY A 652 13.56 -12.47 4.81
C GLY A 652 14.46 -13.65 4.42
N TRP A 653 15.78 -13.45 4.38
CA TRP A 653 16.78 -14.50 4.14
C TRP A 653 17.51 -14.96 5.41
N VAL A 654 17.18 -14.39 6.58
CA VAL A 654 17.72 -14.84 7.86
C VAL A 654 17.38 -16.32 8.08
N GLY A 655 18.40 -17.15 8.33
CA GLY A 655 18.24 -18.60 8.51
C GLY A 655 17.90 -19.41 7.25
N SER A 656 18.06 -18.84 6.05
CA SER A 656 17.76 -19.53 4.78
C SER A 656 19.00 -20.13 4.12
N ASP A 657 18.99 -21.44 3.86
CA ASP A 657 20.04 -22.17 3.10
C ASP A 657 20.29 -21.58 1.69
N LYS A 658 19.34 -20.80 1.16
CA LYS A 658 19.43 -20.15 -0.16
C LYS A 658 19.95 -18.72 -0.10
N ALA A 659 20.17 -18.17 1.10
CA ALA A 659 20.52 -16.76 1.30
C ALA A 659 21.73 -16.35 0.44
N GLU A 660 22.85 -17.07 0.49
CA GLU A 660 24.07 -16.74 -0.26
C GLU A 660 23.83 -16.68 -1.79
N ALA A 661 23.01 -17.60 -2.33
CA ALA A 661 22.73 -17.68 -3.76
C ALA A 661 21.78 -16.57 -4.23
N GLU A 662 20.67 -16.33 -3.52
CA GLU A 662 19.74 -15.24 -3.83
C GLU A 662 20.39 -13.86 -3.62
N PHE A 663 21.24 -13.75 -2.59
CA PHE A 663 22.04 -12.57 -2.31
C PHE A 663 23.04 -12.29 -3.45
N SER A 664 23.82 -13.29 -3.86
CA SER A 664 24.79 -13.18 -4.96
C SER A 664 24.12 -12.76 -6.28
N ALA A 665 22.98 -13.36 -6.62
CA ALA A 665 22.21 -13.00 -7.80
C ALA A 665 21.69 -11.55 -7.75
N ARG A 666 21.18 -11.12 -6.58
CA ARG A 666 20.64 -9.76 -6.39
C ARG A 666 21.75 -8.69 -6.42
N ILE A 667 22.91 -8.97 -5.84
CA ILE A 667 24.09 -8.10 -5.91
C ILE A 667 24.67 -8.03 -7.32
N ALA A 668 24.78 -9.16 -8.03
CA ALA A 668 25.20 -9.17 -9.43
C ALA A 668 24.27 -8.31 -10.31
N THR A 669 22.95 -8.39 -10.08
CA THR A 669 21.94 -7.55 -10.75
C THR A 669 22.15 -6.06 -10.46
N ALA A 670 22.33 -5.70 -9.18
CA ALA A 670 22.56 -4.31 -8.77
C ALA A 670 23.87 -3.74 -9.36
N CYS A 671 24.95 -4.54 -9.35
CA CYS A 671 26.22 -4.19 -9.95
C CYS A 671 26.08 -3.99 -11.48
N GLY A 672 25.37 -4.89 -12.17
CA GLY A 672 25.11 -4.79 -13.61
C GLY A 672 24.34 -3.52 -14.00
N HIS A 673 23.37 -3.09 -13.19
CA HIS A 673 22.69 -1.80 -13.37
C HIS A 673 23.65 -0.61 -13.17
N ALA A 674 24.43 -0.60 -12.09
CA ALA A 674 25.40 0.46 -11.78
C ALA A 674 26.50 0.60 -12.85
N GLN A 675 27.03 -0.52 -13.34
CA GLN A 675 28.01 -0.58 -14.43
C GLN A 675 27.43 -0.15 -15.77
N SER A 676 26.15 -0.48 -16.04
CA SER A 676 25.42 -0.04 -17.24
C SER A 676 25.09 1.45 -17.21
N ALA A 677 24.77 2.00 -16.04
CA ALA A 677 24.52 3.42 -15.84
C ALA A 677 25.80 4.24 -16.03
N ALA A 678 26.89 3.83 -15.37
CA ALA A 678 28.21 4.43 -15.59
C ALA A 678 28.58 4.42 -17.08
N ALA A 679 28.46 3.28 -17.77
CA ALA A 679 28.80 3.16 -19.20
C ALA A 679 27.98 4.07 -20.13
N ARG A 680 26.78 4.51 -19.74
CA ARG A 680 25.95 5.47 -20.51
C ARG A 680 26.30 6.91 -20.19
N TRP A 681 26.48 7.24 -18.91
CA TRP A 681 26.34 8.61 -18.42
C TRP A 681 27.63 9.26 -17.90
N CYS A 682 28.70 8.49 -17.62
CA CYS A 682 29.93 9.07 -17.08
C CYS A 682 30.85 9.77 -18.10
N GLY A 683 30.64 9.55 -19.42
CA GLY A 683 31.48 10.12 -20.48
C GLY A 683 32.96 9.69 -20.47
N LEU A 684 33.34 8.71 -19.65
CA LEU A 684 34.74 8.32 -19.43
C LEU A 684 35.34 7.53 -20.60
N SER A 685 36.66 7.67 -20.79
CA SER A 685 37.42 6.81 -21.70
C SER A 685 37.37 5.35 -21.25
N PRO A 686 37.49 4.36 -22.17
CA PRO A 686 37.31 2.93 -21.83
C PRO A 686 38.17 2.43 -20.65
N ARG A 687 39.40 2.95 -20.50
CA ARG A 687 40.28 2.62 -19.36
C ARG A 687 39.76 3.17 -18.02
N ARG A 688 39.24 4.42 -18.01
CA ARG A 688 38.64 5.03 -16.81
C ARG A 688 37.30 4.37 -16.46
N LEU A 689 36.48 4.04 -17.47
CA LEU A 689 35.22 3.29 -17.28
C LEU A 689 35.48 1.89 -16.71
N ALA A 690 36.43 1.13 -17.24
CA ALA A 690 36.79 -0.20 -16.70
C ALA A 690 37.25 -0.12 -15.24
N ALA A 691 38.01 0.92 -14.87
CA ALA A 691 38.40 1.16 -13.47
C ALA A 691 37.18 1.45 -12.57
N VAL A 692 36.24 2.30 -13.01
CA VAL A 692 34.96 2.55 -12.30
C VAL A 692 34.16 1.26 -12.11
N GLN A 693 34.01 0.45 -13.17
CA GLN A 693 33.25 -0.80 -13.11
C GLN A 693 33.90 -1.85 -12.20
N ALA A 694 35.24 -1.88 -12.12
CA ALA A 694 35.98 -2.70 -11.16
C ALA A 694 35.83 -2.21 -9.71
N MET A 695 35.86 -0.88 -9.48
CA MET A 695 35.57 -0.28 -8.18
C MET A 695 34.14 -0.57 -7.72
N GLN A 696 33.15 -0.47 -8.62
CA GLN A 696 31.76 -0.86 -8.35
C GLN A 696 31.64 -2.35 -7.98
N TRP A 697 32.36 -3.24 -8.66
CA TRP A 697 32.38 -4.66 -8.30
C TRP A 697 32.99 -4.91 -6.92
N LEU A 698 34.16 -4.32 -6.61
CA LEU A 698 34.79 -4.42 -5.29
C LEU A 698 33.88 -3.86 -4.18
N ALA A 699 33.24 -2.72 -4.43
CA ALA A 699 32.31 -2.09 -3.50
C ALA A 699 31.08 -2.98 -3.25
N THR A 700 30.53 -3.62 -4.28
CA THR A 700 29.45 -4.59 -4.07
C THR A 700 29.89 -5.86 -3.33
N GLN A 701 31.15 -6.29 -3.43
CA GLN A 701 31.68 -7.38 -2.59
C GLN A 701 31.87 -6.95 -1.13
N ALA A 702 32.29 -5.70 -0.87
CA ALA A 702 32.36 -5.17 0.49
C ALA A 702 30.96 -5.06 1.14
N GLY A 703 29.98 -4.58 0.37
CA GLY A 703 28.58 -4.59 0.75
C GLY A 703 27.96 -5.98 0.88
N ALA A 704 28.53 -6.99 0.19
CA ALA A 704 28.15 -8.39 0.36
C ALA A 704 28.57 -8.93 1.73
N ALA A 705 29.87 -8.84 2.05
CA ALA A 705 30.39 -9.28 3.35
C ALA A 705 29.63 -8.61 4.51
N GLY A 706 29.45 -7.28 4.46
CA GLY A 706 28.71 -6.55 5.49
C GLY A 706 27.26 -6.99 5.70
N ALA A 707 26.58 -7.43 4.64
CA ALA A 707 25.22 -7.96 4.79
C ALA A 707 25.22 -9.37 5.38
N ILE A 708 26.18 -10.23 5.01
CA ILE A 708 26.33 -11.57 5.56
C ILE A 708 26.67 -11.50 7.06
N ASP A 709 27.65 -10.67 7.46
CA ASP A 709 28.00 -10.39 8.87
C ASP A 709 26.74 -10.04 9.71
N ALA A 710 25.81 -9.30 9.10
CA ALA A 710 24.59 -8.84 9.76
C ALA A 710 23.48 -9.90 9.76
N LEU A 711 23.37 -10.76 8.75
CA LEU A 711 22.37 -11.84 8.72
C LEU A 711 22.63 -12.90 9.80
N GLU A 712 23.90 -13.21 10.10
CA GLU A 712 24.26 -14.09 11.22
C GLU A 712 23.84 -13.50 12.58
N ARG A 713 24.16 -12.22 12.82
CA ARG A 713 23.71 -11.48 14.02
C ARG A 713 22.18 -11.44 14.13
N LEU A 714 21.48 -11.24 13.01
CA LEU A 714 20.01 -11.19 12.98
C LEU A 714 19.39 -12.58 13.24
N TYR A 715 20.03 -13.67 12.78
CA TYR A 715 19.62 -15.04 13.07
C TYR A 715 19.70 -15.35 14.57
N GLU A 716 20.82 -15.04 15.23
CA GLU A 716 20.94 -15.21 16.67
C GLU A 716 19.95 -14.33 17.46
N ALA A 717 19.66 -13.12 16.96
CA ALA A 717 18.64 -12.25 17.54
C ALA A 717 17.20 -12.78 17.36
N ASP A 718 16.90 -13.45 16.25
CA ASP A 718 15.61 -14.11 16.00
C ASP A 718 15.49 -15.41 16.83
N LEU A 719 16.58 -16.17 17.00
CA LEU A 719 16.64 -17.32 17.93
C LEU A 719 16.46 -16.89 19.39
N ALA A 720 17.10 -15.81 19.84
CA ALA A 720 16.93 -15.28 21.19
C ALA A 720 15.48 -14.84 21.45
N ALA A 721 14.82 -14.19 20.48
CA ALA A 721 13.41 -13.85 20.59
C ALA A 721 12.51 -15.09 20.67
N ALA A 722 12.81 -16.16 19.91
CA ALA A 722 12.11 -17.43 19.99
C ALA A 722 12.31 -18.14 21.34
N ARG A 723 13.53 -18.11 21.91
CA ARG A 723 13.81 -18.62 23.26
C ARG A 723 13.07 -17.82 24.34
N ALA A 724 12.96 -16.50 24.19
CA ALA A 724 12.20 -15.65 25.10
C ALA A 724 10.72 -16.03 25.16
N GLU A 725 10.02 -16.12 24.02
CA GLU A 725 8.61 -16.56 23.98
C GLU A 725 8.43 -18.01 24.47
N ALA A 726 9.39 -18.91 24.22
CA ALA A 726 9.35 -20.28 24.73
C ALA A 726 9.55 -20.38 26.25
N LEU A 727 10.35 -19.48 26.85
CA LEU A 727 10.59 -19.42 28.30
C LEU A 727 9.48 -18.67 29.06
N ARG A 728 8.78 -17.75 28.41
CA ARG A 728 7.78 -16.84 29.00
C ARG A 728 6.73 -17.52 29.89
N PRO A 729 6.14 -18.69 29.54
CA PRO A 729 5.18 -19.39 30.40
C PRO A 729 5.78 -20.02 31.67
N PHE A 730 7.12 -20.14 31.74
CA PHE A 730 7.83 -20.87 32.79
C PHE A 730 8.72 -19.98 33.67
N SER A 731 9.29 -18.91 33.11
CA SER A 731 10.13 -17.95 33.82
C SER A 731 10.22 -16.61 33.07
N PRO A 732 9.38 -15.61 33.44
CA PRO A 732 9.42 -14.27 32.83
C PRO A 732 10.78 -13.59 32.94
N ALA A 733 11.54 -13.80 34.02
CA ALA A 733 12.88 -13.22 34.18
C ALA A 733 13.93 -13.83 33.23
N ALA A 734 13.87 -15.16 32.99
CA ALA A 734 14.74 -15.79 32.00
C ALA A 734 14.35 -15.40 30.57
N ALA A 735 13.04 -15.32 30.29
CA ALA A 735 12.52 -14.82 29.02
C ALA A 735 12.93 -13.37 28.75
N LEU A 736 12.85 -12.48 29.76
CA LEU A 736 13.31 -11.09 29.67
C LEU A 736 14.80 -11.01 29.36
N THR A 737 15.62 -11.90 29.93
CA THR A 737 17.06 -11.96 29.66
C THR A 737 17.34 -12.27 28.17
N GLU A 738 16.65 -13.25 27.61
CA GLU A 738 16.74 -13.58 26.18
C GLU A 738 16.16 -12.47 25.28
N ALA A 739 15.09 -11.79 25.70
CA ALA A 739 14.51 -10.68 24.95
C ALA A 739 15.43 -9.44 24.93
N LEU A 740 16.08 -9.13 26.05
CA LEU A 740 17.10 -8.09 26.14
C LEU A 740 18.30 -8.41 25.25
N ALA A 741 18.74 -9.67 25.17
CA ALA A 741 19.75 -10.10 24.22
C ALA A 741 19.27 -9.92 22.76
N ALA A 742 18.04 -10.34 22.45
CA ALA A 742 17.45 -10.21 21.12
C ALA A 742 17.36 -8.76 20.63
N VAL A 743 16.85 -7.83 21.45
CA VAL A 743 16.72 -6.41 21.08
C VAL A 743 18.07 -5.67 21.09
N THR A 744 19.05 -6.14 21.86
CA THR A 744 20.43 -5.61 21.80
C THR A 744 21.13 -6.04 20.50
N ALA A 745 20.95 -7.30 20.09
CA ALA A 745 21.50 -7.82 18.85
C ALA A 745 20.77 -7.29 17.59
N ASP A 746 19.48 -6.97 17.70
CA ASP A 746 18.66 -6.33 16.67
C ASP A 746 17.77 -5.20 17.24
N PRO A 747 18.33 -3.97 17.32
CA PRO A 747 17.61 -2.80 17.79
C PRO A 747 16.77 -2.11 16.70
N GLN A 748 16.46 -2.78 15.58
CA GLN A 748 15.67 -2.21 14.48
C GLN A 748 14.36 -2.98 14.19
N ASP A 749 14.15 -4.16 14.77
CA ASP A 749 12.85 -4.83 14.76
C ASP A 749 11.96 -4.38 15.92
N TRP A 750 10.88 -3.67 15.59
CA TRP A 750 9.88 -3.20 16.56
C TRP A 750 9.25 -4.34 17.37
N ARG A 751 9.24 -5.58 16.85
CA ARG A 751 8.70 -6.76 17.55
C ARG A 751 9.57 -7.17 18.74
N LYS A 752 10.90 -7.07 18.63
CA LYS A 752 11.83 -7.40 19.71
C LYS A 752 11.74 -6.37 20.83
N ALA A 753 11.63 -5.09 20.47
CA ALA A 753 11.32 -4.03 21.43
C ALA A 753 9.95 -4.24 22.12
N TYR A 754 8.91 -4.63 21.37
CA TYR A 754 7.57 -4.91 21.93
C TYR A 754 7.58 -6.12 22.87
N LEU A 755 8.20 -7.24 22.48
CA LEU A 755 8.36 -8.44 23.30
C LEU A 755 9.14 -8.14 24.59
N THR A 756 10.21 -7.36 24.50
CA THR A 756 10.98 -6.93 25.68
C THR A 756 10.08 -6.14 26.64
N GLY A 757 9.30 -5.17 26.14
CA GLY A 757 8.36 -4.40 26.98
C GLY A 757 7.28 -5.26 27.65
N LEU A 758 6.74 -6.27 26.95
CA LEU A 758 5.81 -7.23 27.54
C LEU A 758 6.46 -8.01 28.70
N LEU A 759 7.68 -8.53 28.47
CA LEU A 759 8.40 -9.32 29.45
C LEU A 759 8.91 -8.49 30.65
N THR A 760 9.30 -7.24 30.44
CA THR A 760 9.61 -6.30 31.54
C THR A 760 8.38 -6.06 32.41
N ALA A 761 7.20 -5.93 31.80
CA ALA A 761 5.93 -5.79 32.53
C ALA A 761 5.48 -7.08 33.24
N GLU A 762 5.83 -8.26 32.73
CA GLU A 762 5.51 -9.57 33.32
C GLU A 762 6.52 -10.01 34.41
N ALA A 763 7.73 -9.45 34.42
CA ALA A 763 8.78 -9.75 35.40
C ALA A 763 8.84 -8.77 36.60
N GLU A 764 7.98 -7.74 36.62
CA GLU A 764 7.85 -6.73 37.68
C GLU A 764 9.19 -6.10 38.15
N HIS A 765 10.17 -5.94 37.23
CA HIS A 765 11.52 -5.47 37.54
C HIS A 765 11.73 -3.97 37.32
N ASP A 766 11.55 -3.51 36.08
CA ASP A 766 11.89 -2.17 35.60
C ASP A 766 10.69 -1.51 34.91
N ASP A 767 10.80 -0.24 34.50
CA ASP A 767 9.78 0.41 33.67
C ASP A 767 9.77 -0.19 32.24
N PRO A 768 8.67 -0.83 31.78
CA PRO A 768 8.54 -1.32 30.41
C PRO A 768 8.29 -0.22 29.37
N ALA A 769 7.91 1.01 29.78
CA ALA A 769 7.49 2.07 28.86
C ALA A 769 8.55 2.50 27.82
N PRO A 770 9.87 2.54 28.11
CA PRO A 770 10.89 2.85 27.11
C PRO A 770 10.90 1.85 25.95
N HIS A 771 10.70 0.55 26.23
CA HIS A 771 10.67 -0.49 25.21
C HIS A 771 9.44 -0.35 24.30
N PHE A 772 8.27 -0.05 24.86
CA PHE A 772 7.07 0.23 24.07
C PHE A 772 7.19 1.51 23.22
N ARG A 773 7.78 2.58 23.77
CA ARG A 773 8.06 3.81 23.00
C ARG A 773 9.10 3.59 21.91
N ALA A 774 10.09 2.72 22.11
CA ALA A 774 11.02 2.30 21.06
C ALA A 774 10.31 1.53 19.93
N ALA A 775 9.40 0.61 20.26
CA ALA A 775 8.58 -0.09 19.27
C ALA A 775 7.70 0.88 18.44
N MET A 776 7.09 1.88 19.08
CA MET A 776 6.34 2.96 18.40
C MET A 776 7.24 3.87 17.54
N ALA A 777 8.49 4.09 17.95
CA ALA A 777 9.44 4.89 17.19
C ALA A 777 9.90 4.17 15.90
N LEU A 778 10.05 2.85 15.96
CA LEU A 778 10.37 2.00 14.82
C LEU A 778 9.17 1.79 13.88
N ASN A 779 7.96 1.64 14.43
CA ASN A 779 6.73 1.47 13.66
C ASN A 779 5.58 2.34 14.25
N PRO A 780 5.39 3.58 13.77
CA PRO A 780 4.35 4.47 14.31
C PRO A 780 2.89 4.04 14.06
N ALA A 781 2.66 2.99 13.26
CA ALA A 781 1.31 2.55 12.88
C ALA A 781 0.83 1.30 13.64
N THR A 782 1.67 0.65 14.46
CA THR A 782 1.25 -0.50 15.27
C THR A 782 0.54 -0.07 16.55
N SER A 783 -0.58 -0.72 16.86
CA SER A 783 -1.43 -0.41 18.01
C SER A 783 -1.04 -1.16 19.30
N GLY A 784 -0.33 -2.29 19.21
CA GLY A 784 0.03 -3.14 20.36
C GLY A 784 0.81 -2.39 21.45
N PRO A 785 2.00 -1.83 21.15
CA PRO A 785 2.77 -1.03 22.12
C PRO A 785 2.00 0.16 22.71
N VAL A 786 1.10 0.76 21.93
CA VAL A 786 0.26 1.88 22.39
C VAL A 786 -0.78 1.40 23.40
N ALA A 787 -1.43 0.26 23.13
CA ALA A 787 -2.38 -0.35 24.06
C ALA A 787 -1.73 -0.71 25.40
N GLU A 788 -0.48 -1.19 25.38
CA GLU A 788 0.27 -1.51 26.59
C GLU A 788 0.68 -0.26 27.38
N LEU A 789 1.14 0.82 26.73
CA LEU A 789 1.39 2.10 27.41
C LEU A 789 0.12 2.71 28.01
N VAL A 790 -1.02 2.62 27.31
CA VAL A 790 -2.33 3.00 27.84
C VAL A 790 -2.66 2.15 29.08
N ARG A 791 -2.47 0.82 29.02
CA ARG A 791 -2.70 -0.09 30.16
C ARG A 791 -1.81 0.26 31.36
N LEU A 792 -0.53 0.56 31.14
CA LEU A 792 0.43 0.94 32.19
C LEU A 792 0.06 2.25 32.87
N HIS A 793 -0.22 3.32 32.11
CA HIS A 793 -0.64 4.60 32.70
C HIS A 793 -1.91 4.45 33.54
N ARG A 794 -2.87 3.62 33.08
CA ARG A 794 -4.10 3.32 33.82
C ARG A 794 -3.90 2.46 35.06
N ALA A 795 -2.95 1.51 35.04
CA ALA A 795 -2.58 0.75 36.24
C ALA A 795 -2.03 1.67 37.36
N HIS A 796 -1.37 2.76 36.97
CA HIS A 796 -0.91 3.83 37.88
C HIS A 796 -1.98 4.91 38.18
N GLY A 797 -3.25 4.70 37.80
CA GLY A 797 -4.35 5.65 38.01
C GLY A 797 -4.33 6.90 37.14
N ASN A 798 -3.45 6.97 36.14
CA ASN A 798 -3.23 8.15 35.30
C ASN A 798 -4.01 8.07 33.97
N ASP A 799 -5.33 7.92 34.01
CA ASP A 799 -6.19 7.87 32.81
C ASP A 799 -5.99 9.07 31.86
N ALA A 800 -5.66 10.25 32.39
CA ALA A 800 -5.34 11.44 31.59
C ALA A 800 -4.05 11.27 30.76
N ALA A 801 -3.00 10.66 31.33
CA ALA A 801 -1.75 10.36 30.62
C ALA A 801 -1.95 9.23 29.60
N ALA A 802 -2.77 8.23 29.94
CA ALA A 802 -3.16 7.16 29.04
C ALA A 802 -3.89 7.69 27.80
N LEU A 803 -4.82 8.63 27.98
CA LEU A 803 -5.49 9.31 26.88
C LEU A 803 -4.52 10.16 26.05
N ALA A 804 -3.64 10.93 26.70
CA ALA A 804 -2.67 11.78 26.00
C ALA A 804 -1.65 10.98 25.16
N GLU A 805 -1.19 9.82 25.63
CA GLU A 805 -0.30 8.92 24.85
C GLU A 805 -1.03 8.34 23.63
N ALA A 806 -2.31 7.96 23.75
CA ALA A 806 -3.12 7.49 22.63
C ALA A 806 -3.45 8.62 21.60
N GLU A 807 -3.77 9.82 22.10
CA GLU A 807 -3.97 11.02 21.28
C GLU A 807 -2.66 11.48 20.60
N ALA A 808 -1.50 11.28 21.24
CA ALA A 808 -0.20 11.49 20.61
C ALA A 808 0.12 10.42 19.55
N ALA A 809 -0.23 9.15 19.80
CA ALA A 809 0.01 8.05 18.87
C ALA A 809 -0.76 8.21 17.56
N LEU A 810 -2.06 8.56 17.59
CA LEU A 810 -2.85 8.74 16.36
C LEU A 810 -2.30 9.87 15.47
N LEU A 811 -1.67 10.90 16.04
CA LEU A 811 -1.00 11.96 15.27
C LEU A 811 0.29 11.48 14.57
N ARG A 812 0.91 10.39 15.02
CA ARG A 812 2.11 9.81 14.37
C ARG A 812 1.75 8.96 13.15
N ALA A 813 0.55 8.36 13.13
CA ALA A 813 0.00 7.65 11.97
C ALA A 813 -1.52 7.87 11.80
N PRO A 814 -1.96 9.05 11.29
CA PRO A 814 -3.38 9.43 11.23
C PRO A 814 -4.27 8.56 10.34
N GLY A 815 -3.68 7.72 9.48
CA GLY A 815 -4.37 6.69 8.69
C GLY A 815 -4.65 5.36 9.42
N ALA A 816 -4.08 5.13 10.61
CA ALA A 816 -4.21 3.85 11.32
C ALA A 816 -5.49 3.80 12.19
N ALA A 817 -6.55 3.18 11.66
CA ALA A 817 -7.87 3.10 12.33
C ALA A 817 -7.81 2.56 13.77
N ALA A 818 -6.91 1.61 14.04
CA ALA A 818 -6.71 1.04 15.37
C ALA A 818 -6.24 2.06 16.42
N LEU A 819 -5.48 3.09 16.04
CA LEU A 819 -5.02 4.13 16.97
C LEU A 819 -6.16 5.08 17.37
N TRP A 820 -7.03 5.43 16.41
CA TRP A 820 -8.27 6.17 16.69
C TRP A 820 -9.22 5.36 17.59
N ALA A 821 -9.32 4.05 17.38
CA ALA A 821 -10.10 3.16 18.23
C ALA A 821 -9.52 3.04 19.66
N LEU A 822 -8.19 3.03 19.83
CA LEU A 822 -7.53 3.06 21.14
C LEU A 822 -7.73 4.40 21.86
N ALA A 823 -7.57 5.54 21.16
CA ALA A 823 -7.83 6.86 21.75
C ALA A 823 -9.30 7.00 22.16
N GLY A 824 -10.24 6.46 21.38
CA GLY A 824 -11.64 6.33 21.77
C GLY A 824 -11.81 5.52 23.07
N ALA A 825 -11.18 4.35 23.17
CA ALA A 825 -11.25 3.52 24.37
C ALA A 825 -10.64 4.19 25.62
N ALA A 826 -9.51 4.88 25.47
CA ALA A 826 -8.87 5.63 26.54
C ALA A 826 -9.74 6.83 26.99
N ALA A 827 -10.45 7.48 26.05
CA ALA A 827 -11.37 8.57 26.37
C ALA A 827 -12.64 8.09 27.11
N GLU A 828 -13.15 6.90 26.79
CA GLU A 828 -14.22 6.25 27.56
C GLU A 828 -13.76 5.99 29.01
N GLN A 829 -12.54 5.47 29.17
CA GLN A 829 -11.95 5.14 30.46
C GLN A 829 -11.63 6.38 31.31
N ALA A 830 -11.15 7.46 30.68
CA ALA A 830 -10.91 8.75 31.31
C ALA A 830 -12.18 9.61 31.59
N GLY A 831 -13.39 9.04 31.38
CA GLY A 831 -14.65 9.74 31.61
C GLY A 831 -14.89 10.94 30.67
N LYS A 832 -14.41 10.87 29.42
CA LYS A 832 -14.52 11.91 28.39
C LYS A 832 -15.41 11.44 27.21
N PRO A 833 -16.72 11.27 27.40
CA PRO A 833 -17.61 10.68 26.39
C PRO A 833 -17.62 11.44 25.05
N ASP A 834 -17.48 12.77 25.09
CA ASP A 834 -17.46 13.58 23.86
C ASP A 834 -16.18 13.40 23.03
N ARG A 835 -15.04 13.15 23.70
CA ARG A 835 -13.80 12.72 23.02
C ARG A 835 -13.89 11.29 22.54
N ALA A 836 -14.49 10.39 23.32
CA ALA A 836 -14.71 9.01 22.90
C ALA A 836 -15.53 8.97 21.60
N LEU A 837 -16.65 9.67 21.54
CA LEU A 837 -17.49 9.79 20.35
C LEU A 837 -16.69 10.33 19.16
N ALA A 838 -15.91 11.40 19.37
CA ALA A 838 -15.08 12.00 18.32
C ALA A 838 -14.01 11.04 17.78
N TRP A 839 -13.27 10.34 18.65
CA TRP A 839 -12.20 9.43 18.25
C TRP A 839 -12.75 8.13 17.64
N ARG A 840 -13.90 7.62 18.11
CA ARG A 840 -14.61 6.50 17.45
C ARG A 840 -15.12 6.87 16.05
N ARG A 841 -15.62 8.10 15.85
CA ARG A 841 -15.97 8.60 14.51
C ARG A 841 -14.75 8.71 13.59
N GLY A 842 -13.60 9.14 14.12
CA GLY A 842 -12.33 9.15 13.40
C GLY A 842 -11.86 7.74 12.97
N ALA A 843 -12.16 6.71 13.76
CA ALA A 843 -11.92 5.30 13.39
C ALA A 843 -12.88 4.82 12.29
N LEU A 844 -14.18 5.09 12.42
CA LEU A 844 -15.19 4.77 11.39
C LEU A 844 -14.85 5.46 10.05
N ALA A 845 -14.34 6.69 10.07
CA ALA A 845 -13.90 7.43 8.88
C ALA A 845 -12.69 6.81 8.14
N LEU A 846 -12.05 5.78 8.71
CA LEU A 846 -10.98 5.00 8.10
C LEU A 846 -11.41 3.57 7.76
N ALA A 847 -12.21 2.94 8.63
CA ALA A 847 -12.75 1.60 8.46
C ALA A 847 -14.31 1.63 8.47
N PRO A 848 -14.95 2.19 7.43
CA PRO A 848 -16.40 2.36 7.38
C PRO A 848 -17.20 1.04 7.35
N ASP A 849 -16.53 -0.07 7.04
CA ASP A 849 -17.06 -1.44 6.98
C ASP A 849 -16.64 -2.31 8.18
N ASP A 850 -16.07 -1.75 9.26
CA ASP A 850 -15.73 -2.51 10.48
C ASP A 850 -16.93 -2.55 11.46
N PRO A 851 -17.54 -3.73 11.72
CA PRO A 851 -18.61 -3.86 12.70
C PRO A 851 -18.22 -3.39 14.11
N LYS A 852 -16.93 -3.51 14.49
CA LYS A 852 -16.45 -3.11 15.82
C LYS A 852 -16.46 -1.58 15.97
N ALA A 853 -16.22 -0.83 14.90
CA ALA A 853 -16.36 0.63 14.88
C ALA A 853 -17.84 1.06 15.03
N HIS A 854 -18.76 0.40 14.32
CA HIS A 854 -20.20 0.66 14.44
C HIS A 854 -20.72 0.34 15.86
N LEU A 855 -20.44 -0.85 16.40
CA LEU A 855 -20.86 -1.24 17.76
C LEU A 855 -20.29 -0.34 18.86
N ALA A 856 -19.06 0.16 18.69
CA ALA A 856 -18.48 1.12 19.63
C ALA A 856 -19.22 2.48 19.62
N LEU A 857 -19.68 2.94 18.45
CA LEU A 857 -20.53 4.12 18.34
C LEU A 857 -21.94 3.87 18.87
N ALA A 858 -22.52 2.69 18.64
CA ALA A 858 -23.83 2.33 19.17
C ALA A 858 -23.89 2.45 20.70
N ARG A 859 -22.87 1.91 21.39
CA ARG A 859 -22.74 2.02 22.85
C ARG A 859 -22.70 3.48 23.31
N LEU A 860 -21.92 4.33 22.64
CA LEU A 860 -21.78 5.74 22.99
C LEU A 860 -23.05 6.54 22.73
N HIS A 861 -23.75 6.26 21.63
CA HIS A 861 -25.05 6.89 21.32
C HIS A 861 -26.12 6.50 22.35
N ARG A 862 -26.20 5.23 22.74
CA ARG A 862 -27.10 4.76 23.81
C ARG A 862 -26.77 5.40 25.17
N GLN A 863 -25.48 5.51 25.52
CA GLN A 863 -25.04 6.25 26.72
C GLN A 863 -25.36 7.76 26.64
N GLY A 864 -25.39 8.34 25.44
CA GLY A 864 -25.76 9.72 25.18
C GLY A 864 -27.27 9.97 25.00
N GLY A 865 -28.13 8.95 25.12
CA GLY A 865 -29.58 9.06 24.94
C GLY A 865 -30.04 9.20 23.48
N ASN A 866 -29.21 8.82 22.50
CA ASN A 866 -29.54 8.81 21.08
C ASN A 866 -29.77 7.38 20.57
N ASP A 867 -30.86 6.75 21.03
CA ASP A 867 -31.18 5.37 20.68
C ASP A 867 -31.41 5.15 19.18
N ALA A 868 -31.83 6.18 18.44
CA ALA A 868 -32.00 6.11 16.98
C ALA A 868 -30.68 5.85 16.25
N LEU A 869 -29.61 6.60 16.57
CA LEU A 869 -28.27 6.29 16.02
C LEU A 869 -27.66 5.03 16.65
N ALA A 870 -28.06 4.65 17.87
CA ALA A 870 -27.61 3.39 18.46
C ALA A 870 -28.12 2.18 17.67
N SER A 871 -29.42 2.10 17.38
CA SER A 871 -30.01 1.03 16.58
C SER A 871 -29.49 1.03 15.14
N LEU A 872 -29.40 2.19 14.48
CA LEU A 872 -28.85 2.28 13.12
C LEU A 872 -27.42 1.70 13.03
N ARG A 873 -26.60 1.89 14.07
CA ARG A 873 -25.25 1.30 14.17
C ARG A 873 -25.27 -0.20 14.49
N GLU A 874 -26.19 -0.68 15.31
CA GLU A 874 -26.34 -2.11 15.60
C GLU A 874 -26.82 -2.88 14.36
N ASP A 875 -27.81 -2.36 13.63
CA ASP A 875 -28.31 -2.92 12.37
C ASP A 875 -27.22 -2.94 11.29
N MET A 876 -26.45 -1.85 11.14
CA MET A 876 -25.32 -1.79 10.21
C MET A 876 -24.21 -2.77 10.57
N ALA A 877 -23.90 -2.93 11.87
CA ALA A 877 -22.93 -3.91 12.33
C ALA A 877 -23.40 -5.35 12.05
N ALA A 878 -24.69 -5.63 12.22
CA ALA A 878 -25.28 -6.93 11.93
C ALA A 878 -25.25 -7.27 10.43
N ASP A 879 -25.61 -6.34 9.53
CA ASP A 879 -25.52 -6.56 8.08
C ASP A 879 -24.05 -6.73 7.61
N LEU A 880 -23.12 -5.95 8.17
CA LEU A 880 -21.67 -6.12 7.92
C LEU A 880 -21.12 -7.45 8.45
N GLN A 881 -21.65 -7.98 9.56
CA GLN A 881 -21.29 -9.30 10.09
C GLN A 881 -21.91 -10.44 9.27
N ALA A 882 -23.18 -10.32 8.87
CA ALA A 882 -23.84 -11.30 8.00
C ALA A 882 -23.22 -11.36 6.59
N ARG A 883 -22.59 -10.26 6.14
CA ARG A 883 -21.80 -10.17 4.89
C ARG A 883 -20.29 -10.31 5.09
N ALA A 884 -19.84 -10.63 6.30
CA ALA A 884 -18.47 -11.15 6.46
C ALA A 884 -18.41 -12.54 5.81
N PRO A 885 -17.32 -12.90 5.12
CA PRO A 885 -17.13 -14.28 4.71
C PRO A 885 -17.11 -15.14 5.97
N VAL A 886 -17.70 -16.34 5.88
CA VAL A 886 -17.25 -17.44 6.72
C VAL A 886 -15.75 -17.57 6.46
N GLU A 887 -14.94 -17.57 7.52
CA GLU A 887 -13.51 -17.81 7.43
C GLU A 887 -13.30 -19.27 7.01
N PHE A 888 -13.27 -19.50 5.69
CA PHE A 888 -12.49 -20.58 5.12
C PHE A 888 -11.03 -20.23 5.38
N ASP A 889 -10.35 -21.00 6.23
CA ASP A 889 -8.90 -20.91 6.41
C ASP A 889 -8.20 -20.93 5.04
N SER A 890 -7.21 -20.04 4.87
CA SER A 890 -6.71 -19.56 3.57
C SER A 890 -5.18 -19.56 3.44
#